data_AF-A0A1R3HA92-F1
#
_entry.id   AF-A0A1R3HA92-F1
#
_cell.length_a   1.000
_cell.length_b   1.000
_cell.length_c   1.000
_cell.angle_alpha   90.00
_cell.angle_beta   90.00
_cell.angle_gamma   90.00
#
_symmetry.space_group_name_H-M   'P 1'
#
loop_
_entity.id
_entity.type
_entity.pdbx_description
1 polymer ?
#
loop_
_entity_poly.entity_id
_entity_poly.type
_entity_poly.pdbx_seq_one_letter_code
_entity_poly.pdbx_strand_id
1 'polypeptide(L)'
;MAFKIILKNSGLFFLGCLIATALEIIFFSPISPDLIELPLASSSVSVSPPNNQLQRVTKLGEGFLKGPEDVAVDENGILYTATRDGWIRKMHRNGSWENWKKQQSQGLLGITTAKGGGLIVCDSEKGLLKFTEDGVTVLASHFHGSEIRFADDVIEASDGSIYFTVASTKFSFHNWYFDLLEAKPHGQLLKYDPSMEETSIVLDGLYFANGVALSKDEDYLVVCETFRFRCLKYWLKGESKGETEIFIENLPAAPDNINLAPDGSFWIALIQVIYEGTEFVHTSKVLKQIIANFPKLVNYINGATKRAAVINVGANGNILKRLDDPNGTVMSFVTSALEFDDHLYLGFLIAITLQIIFFSPISPDLLQLPVVSSVPVSPPNNQLQRVTKLGQGLLIGPEDVAVDENGILYTATRDGWIRRLHRNGSWENWKNLQSQGLLGITTAKGGGLFVCDSDKGLLKLTEDGITILASHFDGSEIRFADDVIESSDGSIYFSVASTKFKRHNWYLDLLEAKPHGQLLKYDPPTDQTSIVLDGLYFANGVALSKDEDFLVVCETSRFRCLKYWLKGETKGETEIFIDNLPAGPDNINLAPDGSFWIALVQIFYEGREFVHTSKALKHVIANFPELVKYVIGPTKSAAVINVGANGNILKRFGDPNGTVMSFVTSALEFQDHLYLGSLNTDFVGKLPLK
;
A
#
# COMPACT_ATOMS: atom_id res chain seq x y z
N MET A 1 30.82 -12.82 -43.35
CA MET A 1 30.38 -11.42 -43.61
C MET A 1 29.07 -11.07 -42.91
N ALA A 2 28.09 -11.99 -42.82
CA ALA A 2 26.79 -11.77 -42.17
C ALA A 2 26.84 -11.43 -40.66
N PHE A 3 27.77 -12.01 -39.90
CA PHE A 3 27.89 -11.74 -38.45
C PHE A 3 28.36 -10.32 -38.10
N LYS A 4 29.10 -9.66 -39.01
CA LYS A 4 29.53 -8.26 -38.85
C LYS A 4 28.42 -7.24 -39.16
N ILE A 5 27.40 -7.63 -39.93
CA ILE A 5 26.27 -6.76 -40.30
C ILE A 5 25.22 -6.74 -39.16
N ILE A 6 25.01 -7.87 -38.49
CA ILE A 6 24.07 -7.99 -37.36
C ILE A 6 24.55 -7.15 -36.16
N LEU A 7 25.85 -7.20 -35.80
CA LEU A 7 26.41 -6.38 -34.72
C LEU A 7 26.35 -4.88 -34.99
N LYS A 8 26.44 -4.45 -36.26
CA LYS A 8 26.38 -3.04 -36.66
C LYS A 8 24.96 -2.48 -36.51
N ASN A 9 23.93 -3.28 -36.83
CA ASN A 9 22.53 -2.89 -36.73
C ASN A 9 22.00 -2.91 -35.28
N SER A 10 22.50 -3.78 -34.41
CA SER A 10 22.17 -3.75 -32.99
C SER A 10 22.68 -2.49 -32.29
N GLY A 11 23.88 -1.99 -32.64
CA GLY A 11 24.40 -0.74 -32.08
C GLY A 11 23.57 0.50 -32.46
N LEU A 12 23.10 0.56 -33.72
CA LEU A 12 22.18 1.60 -34.20
C LEU A 12 20.80 1.52 -33.55
N PHE A 13 20.30 0.30 -33.30
CA PHE A 13 19.04 0.10 -32.57
C PHE A 13 19.14 0.54 -31.11
N PHE A 14 20.21 0.13 -30.39
CA PHE A 14 20.46 0.58 -29.02
C PHE A 14 20.64 2.09 -28.93
N LEU A 15 21.37 2.70 -29.87
CA LEU A 15 21.51 4.15 -29.96
C LEU A 15 20.15 4.83 -30.24
N GLY A 16 19.33 4.25 -31.12
CA GLY A 16 17.96 4.71 -31.38
C GLY A 16 17.07 4.65 -30.14
N CYS A 17 17.09 3.55 -29.39
CA CYS A 17 16.35 3.41 -28.12
C CYS A 17 16.86 4.39 -27.06
N LEU A 18 18.17 4.62 -26.95
CA LEU A 18 18.75 5.60 -26.03
C LEU A 18 18.32 7.03 -26.39
N ILE A 19 18.34 7.39 -27.68
CA ILE A 19 17.86 8.69 -28.15
C ILE A 19 16.37 8.84 -27.89
N ALA A 20 15.56 7.81 -28.19
CA ALA A 20 14.12 7.84 -27.93
C ALA A 20 13.81 8.00 -26.44
N THR A 21 14.50 7.26 -25.56
CA THR A 21 14.35 7.36 -24.09
C THR A 21 14.80 8.74 -23.60
N ALA A 22 15.90 9.29 -24.14
CA ALA A 22 16.36 10.63 -23.78
C ALA A 22 15.38 11.72 -24.23
N LEU A 23 14.79 11.59 -25.43
CA LEU A 23 13.74 12.49 -25.91
C LEU A 23 12.49 12.35 -25.04
N GLU A 24 12.10 11.14 -24.65
CA GLU A 24 10.95 10.91 -23.79
C GLU A 24 11.12 11.58 -22.41
N ILE A 25 12.28 11.41 -21.78
CA ILE A 25 12.63 12.06 -20.51
C ILE A 25 12.59 13.58 -20.62
N ILE A 26 13.06 14.17 -21.73
CA ILE A 26 13.13 15.63 -21.90
C ILE A 26 11.74 16.22 -22.23
N PHE A 27 10.99 15.59 -23.13
CA PHE A 27 9.73 16.14 -23.66
C PHE A 27 8.49 15.79 -22.82
N PHE A 28 8.50 14.68 -22.08
CA PHE A 28 7.38 14.24 -21.23
C PHE A 28 7.68 14.34 -19.74
N SER A 29 8.76 15.04 -19.36
CA SER A 29 9.05 15.30 -17.95
C SER A 29 7.89 16.04 -17.25
N PRO A 30 7.52 15.63 -16.02
CA PRO A 30 6.51 16.33 -15.24
C PRO A 30 6.95 17.74 -14.80
N ILE A 31 8.26 18.03 -14.95
CA ILE A 31 8.88 19.31 -14.63
C ILE A 31 9.55 19.95 -15.85
N SER A 32 9.60 21.28 -15.85
CA SER A 32 10.36 22.14 -16.76
C SER A 32 11.39 22.93 -15.95
N PRO A 33 12.51 22.29 -15.55
CA PRO A 33 13.34 22.77 -14.46
C PRO A 33 14.20 23.98 -14.81
N ASP A 34 14.39 24.83 -13.81
CA ASP A 34 15.48 25.82 -13.76
C ASP A 34 16.60 25.36 -12.83
N LEU A 35 17.74 26.04 -12.92
CA LEU A 35 18.88 25.76 -12.05
C LEU A 35 18.69 26.48 -10.72
N ILE A 36 19.13 25.85 -9.62
CA ILE A 36 19.15 26.49 -8.30
C ILE A 36 20.60 26.79 -7.95
N GLU A 37 20.87 28.04 -7.58
CA GLU A 37 22.09 28.39 -6.85
C GLU A 37 21.83 28.14 -5.36
N LEU A 38 22.45 27.08 -4.83
CA LEU A 38 22.38 26.79 -3.40
C LEU A 38 23.34 27.72 -2.64
N PRO A 39 23.01 28.13 -1.42
CA PRO A 39 23.90 28.94 -0.60
C PRO A 39 25.26 28.26 -0.47
N LEU A 40 26.34 29.00 -0.67
CA LEU A 40 27.69 28.48 -0.45
C LEU A 40 27.88 28.23 1.05
N ALA A 41 28.44 27.06 1.41
CA ALA A 41 28.73 26.72 2.81
C ALA A 41 29.62 27.76 3.53
N SER A 42 30.35 28.60 2.78
CA SER A 42 31.22 29.66 3.29
C SER A 42 30.59 31.05 3.39
N SER A 43 29.36 31.27 2.91
CA SER A 43 28.69 32.58 2.92
C SER A 43 27.67 32.73 4.04
N SER A 44 27.60 31.78 4.97
CA SER A 44 26.69 31.89 6.11
C SER A 44 27.00 33.15 6.90
N VAL A 45 26.02 34.04 7.01
CA VAL A 45 25.84 35.02 8.10
C VAL A 45 26.43 34.42 9.37
N SER A 46 27.13 35.18 10.22
CA SER A 46 27.86 34.69 11.41
C SER A 46 27.03 33.78 12.34
N VAL A 47 26.81 32.53 11.95
CA VAL A 47 26.02 31.56 12.69
C VAL A 47 26.99 30.91 13.65
N SER A 48 26.67 30.96 14.94
CA SER A 48 27.33 30.15 15.94
C SER A 48 27.44 28.69 15.46
N PRO A 49 28.54 27.97 15.75
CA PRO A 49 28.74 26.60 15.28
C PRO A 49 27.59 25.68 15.72
N PRO A 50 27.30 24.59 14.99
CA PRO A 50 26.27 23.61 15.37
C PRO A 50 26.45 23.14 16.82
N ASN A 51 25.35 23.02 17.56
CA ASN A 51 25.36 22.61 18.96
C ASN A 51 24.49 21.37 19.21
N ASN A 52 24.19 21.05 20.48
CA ASN A 52 23.36 19.90 20.86
C ASN A 52 22.22 20.32 21.80
N GLN A 53 21.78 21.59 21.74
CA GLN A 53 20.82 22.11 22.70
C GLN A 53 19.43 21.45 22.55
N LEU A 54 19.02 21.07 21.33
CA LEU A 54 17.74 20.39 21.11
C LEU A 54 17.71 18.96 21.67
N GLN A 55 18.86 18.36 22.00
CA GLN A 55 18.89 17.05 22.66
C GLN A 55 18.42 17.11 24.13
N ARG A 56 18.21 18.31 24.68
CA ARG A 56 17.72 18.52 26.06
C ARG A 56 16.21 18.73 26.14
N VAL A 57 15.49 18.62 25.02
CA VAL A 57 14.03 18.85 24.98
C VAL A 57 13.30 17.76 25.76
N THR A 58 12.19 18.14 26.38
CA THR A 58 11.26 17.19 27.00
C THR A 58 10.24 16.76 25.94
N LYS A 59 10.05 15.45 25.78
CA LYS A 59 9.08 14.92 24.81
C LYS A 59 7.66 15.05 25.37
N LEU A 60 6.82 15.80 24.68
CA LEU A 60 5.40 15.96 25.01
C LEU A 60 4.56 15.08 24.09
N GLY A 61 3.61 14.33 24.66
CA GLY A 61 2.68 13.50 23.89
C GLY A 61 3.33 12.31 23.15
N GLU A 62 4.50 11.84 23.59
CA GLU A 62 5.17 10.67 23.02
C GLU A 62 4.25 9.43 23.05
N GLY A 63 4.12 8.76 21.91
CA GLY A 63 3.20 7.63 21.74
C GLY A 63 1.74 8.01 21.50
N PHE A 64 1.34 9.26 21.78
CA PHE A 64 -0.02 9.76 21.53
C PHE A 64 -0.10 10.59 20.24
N LEU A 65 0.82 11.53 20.03
CA LEU A 65 0.86 12.40 18.86
C LEU A 65 1.44 11.67 17.65
N LYS A 66 0.68 11.63 16.54
CA LYS A 66 1.14 11.03 15.28
C LYS A 66 1.63 12.09 14.30
N GLY A 67 2.92 12.39 14.36
CA GLY A 67 3.58 13.38 13.49
C GLY A 67 2.97 14.77 13.63
N PRO A 68 3.06 15.40 14.82
CA PRO A 68 2.61 16.78 15.01
C PRO A 68 3.34 17.72 14.05
N GLU A 69 2.60 18.51 13.29
CA GLU A 69 3.16 19.35 12.22
C GLU A 69 3.51 20.75 12.76
N ASP A 70 2.48 21.50 13.16
CA ASP A 70 2.61 22.83 13.76
C ASP A 70 2.00 22.89 15.17
N VAL A 71 2.34 23.95 15.91
CA VAL A 71 1.87 24.19 17.28
C VAL A 71 1.33 25.61 17.43
N ALA A 72 0.18 25.74 18.09
CA ALA A 72 -0.40 27.03 18.48
C ALA A 72 -0.80 26.99 19.95
N VAL A 73 -0.76 28.13 20.64
CA VAL A 73 -1.17 28.23 22.05
C VAL A 73 -2.19 29.34 22.20
N ASP A 74 -3.32 29.05 22.85
CA ASP A 74 -4.34 30.06 23.12
C ASP A 74 -4.04 30.88 24.38
N GLU A 75 -4.82 31.94 24.59
CA GLU A 75 -4.71 32.84 25.75
C GLU A 75 -4.86 32.12 27.10
N ASN A 76 -5.51 30.95 27.11
CA ASN A 76 -5.67 30.12 28.30
C ASN A 76 -4.47 29.19 28.51
N GLY A 77 -3.45 29.24 27.65
CA GLY A 77 -2.27 28.37 27.70
C GLY A 77 -2.56 26.92 27.30
N ILE A 78 -3.63 26.68 26.51
CA ILE A 78 -3.89 25.39 25.91
C ILE A 78 -3.08 25.30 24.61
N LEU A 79 -2.24 24.27 24.51
CA LEU A 79 -1.46 24.03 23.30
C LEU A 79 -2.27 23.16 22.35
N TYR A 80 -2.28 23.51 21.07
CA TYR A 80 -2.91 22.79 19.99
C TYR A 80 -1.83 22.29 19.04
N THR A 81 -2.06 21.12 18.44
CA THR A 81 -1.24 20.63 17.33
C THR A 81 -2.07 19.81 16.36
N ALA A 82 -1.79 20.00 15.07
CA ALA A 82 -2.32 19.19 14.00
C ALA A 82 -1.44 17.95 13.81
N THR A 83 -2.07 16.80 13.55
CA THR A 83 -1.37 15.52 13.43
C THR A 83 -1.82 14.76 12.18
N ARG A 84 -0.94 13.90 11.66
CA ARG A 84 -1.11 13.24 10.35
C ARG A 84 -2.24 12.22 10.27
N ASP A 85 -2.78 11.79 11.40
CA ASP A 85 -4.01 10.99 11.44
C ASP A 85 -5.29 11.84 11.44
N GLY A 86 -5.15 13.13 11.11
CA GLY A 86 -6.22 14.09 10.88
C GLY A 86 -6.78 14.72 12.15
N TRP A 87 -6.14 14.52 13.29
CA TRP A 87 -6.58 15.11 14.56
C TRP A 87 -5.94 16.47 14.82
N ILE A 88 -6.75 17.43 15.25
CA ILE A 88 -6.31 18.51 16.11
C ILE A 88 -6.38 18.01 17.56
N ARG A 89 -5.25 18.09 18.26
CA ARG A 89 -5.11 17.63 19.65
C ARG A 89 -4.77 18.81 20.54
N LYS A 90 -5.34 18.82 21.75
CA LYS A 90 -5.06 19.84 22.76
C LYS A 90 -4.26 19.26 23.91
N MET A 91 -3.32 20.03 24.44
CA MET A 91 -2.66 19.78 25.71
C MET A 91 -3.11 20.83 26.71
N HIS A 92 -3.71 20.37 27.80
CA HIS A 92 -4.10 21.21 28.93
C HIS A 92 -2.88 21.61 29.76
N ARG A 93 -2.97 22.70 30.53
CA ARG A 93 -1.88 23.16 31.43
C ARG A 93 -1.41 22.11 32.45
N ASN A 94 -2.25 21.13 32.77
CA ASN A 94 -1.88 20.01 33.63
C ASN A 94 -1.04 18.93 32.93
N GLY A 95 -0.71 19.12 31.64
CA GLY A 95 0.05 18.20 30.80
C GLY A 95 -0.76 17.08 30.14
N SER A 96 -2.08 17.00 30.40
CA SER A 96 -2.94 15.98 29.78
C SER A 96 -3.28 16.34 28.34
N TRP A 97 -3.36 15.30 27.49
CA TRP A 97 -3.69 15.42 26.08
C TRP A 97 -5.11 14.93 25.79
N GLU A 98 -5.78 15.60 24.87
CA GLU A 98 -7.09 15.19 24.35
C GLU A 98 -7.14 15.24 22.81
N ASN A 99 -7.92 14.32 22.23
CA ASN A 99 -8.32 14.39 20.83
C ASN A 99 -9.50 15.35 20.72
N TRP A 100 -9.28 16.56 20.21
CA TRP A 100 -10.34 17.57 20.15
C TRP A 100 -11.21 17.41 18.92
N LYS A 101 -10.63 17.53 17.72
CA LYS A 101 -11.40 17.48 16.46
C LYS A 101 -10.67 16.70 15.39
N LYS A 102 -11.42 15.87 14.66
CA LYS A 102 -10.90 15.09 13.56
C LYS A 102 -11.38 15.66 12.23
N GLN A 103 -10.44 15.81 11.32
CA GLN A 103 -10.67 16.11 9.91
C GLN A 103 -10.23 14.91 9.08
N GLN A 104 -10.96 14.61 8.01
CA GLN A 104 -10.55 13.59 7.04
C GLN A 104 -9.50 14.20 6.09
N SER A 105 -8.29 14.43 6.60
CA SER A 105 -7.13 14.89 5.85
C SER A 105 -5.85 14.44 6.56
N GLN A 106 -4.80 14.17 5.79
CA GLN A 106 -3.45 13.91 6.31
C GLN A 106 -2.53 15.13 6.16
N GLY A 107 -3.04 16.19 5.56
CA GLY A 107 -2.32 17.41 5.22
C GLY A 107 -2.74 18.60 6.06
N LEU A 108 -3.10 18.40 7.34
CA LEU A 108 -3.23 19.52 8.26
C LEU A 108 -1.81 20.01 8.58
N LEU A 109 -1.48 21.21 8.11
CA LEU A 109 -0.17 21.84 8.21
C LEU A 109 -0.23 22.97 9.25
N GLY A 110 0.08 24.21 8.86
CA GLY A 110 0.11 25.35 9.76
C GLY A 110 -1.21 25.62 10.46
N ILE A 111 -1.12 26.03 11.73
CA ILE A 111 -2.26 26.32 12.59
C ILE A 111 -2.07 27.63 13.34
N THR A 112 -3.16 28.37 13.52
CA THR A 112 -3.16 29.55 14.40
C THR A 112 -4.46 29.64 15.18
N THR A 113 -4.43 30.29 16.33
CA THR A 113 -5.64 30.50 17.15
C THR A 113 -6.53 31.56 16.52
N ALA A 114 -7.83 31.29 16.46
CA ALA A 114 -8.79 32.19 15.84
C ALA A 114 -9.36 33.22 16.85
N LYS A 115 -9.55 34.46 16.43
CA LYS A 115 -10.32 35.45 17.19
C LYS A 115 -11.78 35.05 17.28
N GLY A 116 -12.31 35.10 18.50
CA GLY A 116 -13.62 34.55 18.82
C GLY A 116 -13.61 33.06 19.17
N GLY A 117 -12.42 32.45 19.27
CA GLY A 117 -12.23 31.08 19.71
C GLY A 117 -12.11 30.08 18.55
N GLY A 118 -11.44 28.96 18.84
CA GLY A 118 -11.13 27.93 17.85
C GLY A 118 -9.77 28.12 17.18
N LEU A 119 -9.58 27.47 16.03
CA LEU A 119 -8.35 27.54 15.24
C LEU A 119 -8.65 27.87 13.77
N ILE A 120 -7.70 28.51 13.10
CA ILE A 120 -7.57 28.50 11.66
C ILE A 120 -6.46 27.51 11.30
N VAL A 121 -6.69 26.69 10.28
CA VAL A 121 -5.82 25.59 9.89
C VAL A 121 -5.68 25.54 8.38
N CYS A 122 -4.45 25.45 7.90
CA CYS A 122 -4.14 25.11 6.52
C CYS A 122 -4.28 23.59 6.32
N ASP A 123 -5.14 23.20 5.38
CA ASP A 123 -5.23 21.84 4.88
C ASP A 123 -4.66 21.81 3.46
N SER A 124 -3.64 21.00 3.24
CA SER A 124 -2.92 20.95 1.99
C SER A 124 -3.81 20.59 0.81
N GLU A 125 -4.96 19.94 1.00
CA GLU A 125 -5.87 19.58 -0.10
C GLU A 125 -7.18 20.38 -0.07
N LYS A 126 -7.61 20.87 1.10
CA LYS A 126 -8.92 21.54 1.25
C LYS A 126 -8.82 23.06 1.35
N GLY A 127 -7.61 23.60 1.41
CA GLY A 127 -7.34 25.02 1.57
C GLY A 127 -7.44 25.48 3.02
N LEU A 128 -7.98 26.68 3.23
CA LEU A 128 -8.06 27.34 4.53
C LEU A 128 -9.32 26.89 5.29
N LEU A 129 -9.15 26.36 6.50
CA LEU A 129 -10.23 25.82 7.33
C LEU A 129 -10.34 26.58 8.66
N LYS A 130 -11.55 26.71 9.20
CA LYS A 130 -11.83 27.17 10.56
C LYS A 130 -12.41 26.06 11.40
N PHE A 131 -11.76 25.75 12.52
CA PHE A 131 -12.20 24.78 13.52
C PHE A 131 -12.81 25.52 14.71
N THR A 132 -14.06 25.24 15.02
CA THR A 132 -14.79 25.76 16.20
C THR A 132 -15.42 24.59 16.95
N GLU A 133 -15.91 24.80 18.18
CA GLU A 133 -16.62 23.75 18.92
C GLU A 133 -17.82 23.16 18.14
N ASP A 134 -18.47 23.97 17.30
CA ASP A 134 -19.62 23.55 16.49
C ASP A 134 -19.24 22.71 15.26
N GLY A 135 -18.00 22.81 14.76
CA GLY A 135 -17.59 22.07 13.57
C GLY A 135 -16.39 22.65 12.83
N VAL A 136 -16.21 22.20 11.60
CA VAL A 136 -15.16 22.65 10.69
C VAL A 136 -15.81 23.32 9.47
N THR A 137 -15.39 24.55 9.18
CA THR A 137 -15.87 25.34 8.03
C THR A 137 -14.72 25.59 7.07
N VAL A 138 -14.97 25.45 5.77
CA VAL A 138 -14.00 25.83 4.72
C VAL A 138 -14.13 27.33 4.49
N LEU A 139 -13.05 28.08 4.73
CA LEU A 139 -13.00 29.53 4.49
C LEU A 139 -12.61 29.83 3.04
N ALA A 140 -11.60 29.14 2.51
CA ALA A 140 -11.16 29.30 1.14
C ALA A 140 -10.61 27.97 0.59
N SER A 141 -11.24 27.45 -0.47
CA SER A 141 -10.76 26.25 -1.19
C SER A 141 -10.27 26.55 -2.61
N HIS A 142 -10.59 27.74 -3.14
CA HIS A 142 -10.25 28.15 -4.49
C HIS A 142 -9.78 29.60 -4.52
N PHE A 143 -8.90 29.91 -5.46
CA PHE A 143 -8.47 31.26 -5.78
C PHE A 143 -8.40 31.43 -7.30
N HIS A 144 -9.02 32.49 -7.85
CA HIS A 144 -9.15 32.73 -9.29
C HIS A 144 -9.63 31.50 -10.10
N GLY A 145 -10.57 30.74 -9.55
CA GLY A 145 -11.14 29.54 -10.19
C GLY A 145 -10.25 28.30 -10.15
N SER A 146 -9.04 28.38 -9.59
CA SER A 146 -8.16 27.24 -9.35
C SER A 146 -8.26 26.79 -7.90
N GLU A 147 -8.18 25.48 -7.68
CA GLU A 147 -8.13 24.88 -6.34
C GLU A 147 -6.85 25.29 -5.60
N ILE A 148 -6.96 25.55 -4.30
CA ILE A 148 -5.82 25.75 -3.41
C ILE A 148 -5.29 24.37 -3.00
N ARG A 149 -4.27 23.89 -3.73
CA ARG A 149 -3.77 22.49 -3.65
C ARG A 149 -2.64 22.24 -2.67
N PHE A 150 -2.16 23.28 -2.00
CA PHE A 150 -1.06 23.17 -1.06
C PHE A 150 -1.04 24.37 -0.10
N ALA A 151 -2.15 24.62 0.60
CA ALA A 151 -2.14 25.58 1.71
C ALA A 151 -1.19 25.09 2.80
N ASP A 152 -0.25 25.94 3.23
CA ASP A 152 0.89 25.52 4.05
C ASP A 152 0.85 26.13 5.45
N ASP A 153 1.13 27.42 5.60
CA ASP A 153 1.13 28.11 6.90
C ASP A 153 0.11 29.25 6.97
N VAL A 154 -0.27 29.68 8.19
CA VAL A 154 -1.33 30.67 8.43
C VAL A 154 -1.11 31.52 9.67
N ILE A 155 -1.48 32.80 9.58
CA ILE A 155 -1.55 33.73 10.70
C ILE A 155 -2.77 34.67 10.59
N GLU A 156 -3.42 34.97 11.73
CA GLU A 156 -4.53 35.94 11.80
C GLU A 156 -4.03 37.28 12.37
N ALA A 157 -4.39 38.39 11.71
CA ALA A 157 -4.00 39.75 12.07
C ALA A 157 -4.97 40.43 13.06
N SER A 158 -4.56 41.57 13.62
CA SER A 158 -5.28 42.39 14.61
C SER A 158 -6.71 42.75 14.16
N ASP A 159 -6.89 42.99 12.86
CA ASP A 159 -8.16 43.34 12.22
C ASP A 159 -9.04 42.15 11.82
N GLY A 160 -8.58 40.91 12.05
CA GLY A 160 -9.27 39.66 11.69
C GLY A 160 -8.94 39.15 10.29
N SER A 161 -8.12 39.87 9.52
CA SER A 161 -7.60 39.36 8.25
C SER A 161 -6.76 38.11 8.46
N ILE A 162 -6.91 37.12 7.58
CA ILE A 162 -6.12 35.88 7.65
C ILE A 162 -5.12 35.87 6.50
N TYR A 163 -3.83 35.76 6.82
CA TYR A 163 -2.75 35.61 5.84
C TYR A 163 -2.32 34.15 5.83
N PHE A 164 -2.22 33.55 4.65
CA PHE A 164 -1.82 32.15 4.53
C PHE A 164 -1.03 31.91 3.25
N THR A 165 -0.14 30.94 3.30
CA THR A 165 0.70 30.58 2.17
C THR A 165 0.13 29.42 1.38
N VAL A 166 0.38 29.45 0.08
CA VAL A 166 0.20 28.31 -0.80
C VAL A 166 1.57 27.93 -1.32
N ALA A 167 2.11 26.81 -0.84
CA ALA A 167 3.48 26.40 -1.14
C ALA A 167 3.73 26.25 -2.64
N SER A 168 2.80 25.62 -3.35
CA SER A 168 2.85 25.52 -4.80
C SER A 168 1.44 25.51 -5.39
N THR A 169 1.23 26.38 -6.38
CA THR A 169 0.02 26.36 -7.22
C THR A 169 0.03 25.23 -8.25
N LYS A 170 1.19 24.59 -8.47
CA LYS A 170 1.38 23.56 -9.51
C LYS A 170 1.45 22.15 -8.94
N PHE A 171 2.23 21.92 -7.90
CA PHE A 171 2.44 20.58 -7.32
C PHE A 171 1.72 20.46 -5.99
N SER A 172 1.14 19.29 -5.71
CA SER A 172 0.47 19.01 -4.44
C SER A 172 1.45 18.58 -3.36
N PHE A 173 0.96 18.50 -2.11
CA PHE A 173 1.72 17.99 -0.96
C PHE A 173 2.44 16.66 -1.21
N HIS A 174 1.79 15.70 -1.86
CA HIS A 174 2.40 14.39 -2.17
C HIS A 174 3.54 14.44 -3.21
N ASN A 175 3.64 15.55 -3.95
CA ASN A 175 4.57 15.75 -5.06
C ASN A 175 5.50 16.95 -4.84
N TRP A 176 5.63 17.43 -3.59
CA TRP A 176 6.39 18.65 -3.24
C TRP A 176 7.82 18.68 -3.79
N TYR A 177 8.46 17.51 -3.90
CA TYR A 177 9.84 17.40 -4.39
C TYR A 177 9.97 17.74 -5.89
N PHE A 178 8.89 17.65 -6.67
CA PHE A 178 8.89 18.16 -8.04
C PHE A 178 9.02 19.68 -8.07
N ASP A 179 8.52 20.39 -7.06
CA ASP A 179 8.68 21.84 -6.97
C ASP A 179 10.15 22.22 -6.69
N LEU A 180 10.83 21.47 -5.80
CA LEU A 180 12.28 21.60 -5.58
C LEU A 180 13.10 21.30 -6.84
N LEU A 181 12.76 20.23 -7.56
CA LEU A 181 13.43 19.88 -8.80
C LEU A 181 13.15 20.90 -9.90
N GLU A 182 11.90 21.37 -10.01
CA GLU A 182 11.52 22.35 -11.02
C GLU A 182 12.12 23.73 -10.75
N ALA A 183 12.31 24.08 -9.48
CA ALA A 183 12.96 25.31 -9.05
C ALA A 183 12.31 26.57 -9.62
N LYS A 184 10.99 26.65 -9.54
CA LYS A 184 10.21 27.77 -10.08
C LYS A 184 9.35 28.43 -9.01
N PRO A 185 9.03 29.72 -9.21
CA PRO A 185 8.26 30.48 -8.25
C PRO A 185 6.76 30.19 -8.36
N HIS A 186 6.30 29.03 -7.87
CA HIS A 186 4.87 28.65 -7.92
C HIS A 186 4.08 28.99 -6.67
N GLY A 187 4.75 29.46 -5.63
CA GLY A 187 4.16 29.76 -4.33
C GLY A 187 3.51 31.13 -4.28
N GLN A 188 2.56 31.27 -3.37
CA GLN A 188 1.78 32.49 -3.17
C GLN A 188 1.61 32.80 -1.68
N LEU A 189 1.50 34.09 -1.36
CA LEU A 189 0.95 34.56 -0.10
C LEU A 189 -0.41 35.18 -0.38
N LEU A 190 -1.45 34.64 0.24
CA LEU A 190 -2.83 35.07 0.08
C LEU A 190 -3.34 35.72 1.37
N LYS A 191 -4.35 36.58 1.21
CA LYS A 191 -5.10 37.22 2.30
C LYS A 191 -6.58 36.88 2.14
N TYR A 192 -7.18 36.26 3.14
CA TYR A 192 -8.62 36.08 3.26
C TYR A 192 -9.20 37.16 4.17
N ASP A 193 -10.22 37.87 3.66
CA ASP A 193 -11.01 38.84 4.41
C ASP A 193 -12.32 38.19 4.87
N PRO A 194 -12.49 37.90 6.17
CA PRO A 194 -13.70 37.23 6.66
C PRO A 194 -14.96 38.12 6.59
N SER A 195 -14.82 39.44 6.44
CA SER A 195 -15.97 40.36 6.34
C SER A 195 -16.58 40.36 4.94
N MET A 196 -15.73 40.15 3.92
CA MET A 196 -16.14 40.06 2.52
C MET A 196 -16.27 38.60 2.04
N GLU A 197 -15.77 37.64 2.81
CA GLU A 197 -15.58 36.24 2.40
C GLU A 197 -14.76 36.11 1.10
N GLU A 198 -13.79 37.00 0.92
CA GLU A 198 -12.97 37.10 -0.30
C GLU A 198 -11.49 36.82 -0.03
N THR A 199 -10.87 36.06 -0.93
CA THR A 199 -9.42 35.83 -0.95
C THR A 199 -8.77 36.73 -1.99
N SER A 200 -7.68 37.40 -1.63
CA SER A 200 -6.86 38.25 -2.49
C SER A 200 -5.39 37.83 -2.43
N ILE A 201 -4.63 38.17 -3.46
CA ILE A 201 -3.19 37.89 -3.50
C ILE A 201 -2.39 39.04 -2.87
N VAL A 202 -1.44 38.69 -2.01
CA VAL A 202 -0.50 39.64 -1.38
C VAL A 202 0.84 39.59 -2.11
N LEU A 203 1.38 38.38 -2.28
CA LEU A 203 2.58 38.12 -3.08
C LEU A 203 2.35 36.92 -3.99
N ASP A 204 2.81 37.04 -5.22
CA ASP A 204 2.85 35.97 -6.20
C ASP A 204 4.31 35.65 -6.54
N GLY A 205 4.55 34.43 -7.03
CA GLY A 205 5.87 34.08 -7.53
C GLY A 205 6.91 33.84 -6.42
N LEU A 206 6.51 33.16 -5.35
CA LEU A 206 7.43 32.71 -4.29
C LEU A 206 7.99 31.32 -4.61
N TYR A 207 9.25 31.06 -4.29
CA TYR A 207 9.90 29.76 -4.43
C TYR A 207 9.59 28.86 -3.23
N PHE A 208 8.44 28.19 -3.30
CA PHE A 208 7.85 27.39 -2.22
C PHE A 208 7.54 28.24 -0.98
N ALA A 209 6.34 28.85 -0.98
CA ALA A 209 5.88 29.72 0.09
C ALA A 209 5.48 28.91 1.32
N ASN A 210 6.23 29.06 2.40
CA ASN A 210 6.09 28.20 3.58
C ASN A 210 5.65 29.04 4.78
N GLY A 211 6.47 29.16 5.83
CA GLY A 211 6.09 29.91 7.03
C GLY A 211 5.68 31.38 6.78
N VAL A 212 4.67 31.86 7.51
CA VAL A 212 4.24 33.27 7.53
C VAL A 212 4.00 33.79 8.95
N ALA A 213 4.57 34.96 9.29
CA ALA A 213 4.37 35.61 10.58
C ALA A 213 4.19 37.12 10.46
N LEU A 214 3.39 37.71 11.34
CA LEU A 214 3.25 39.15 11.49
C LEU A 214 4.31 39.71 12.45
N SER A 215 4.75 40.95 12.21
CA SER A 215 5.52 41.68 13.21
C SER A 215 4.64 42.09 14.39
N LYS A 216 5.27 42.36 15.54
CA LYS A 216 4.58 42.67 16.80
C LYS A 216 3.55 43.79 16.69
N ASP A 217 3.87 44.84 15.94
CA ASP A 217 2.98 46.00 15.72
C ASP A 217 2.18 45.89 14.41
N GLU A 218 2.31 44.77 13.70
CA GLU A 218 1.71 44.49 12.39
C GLU A 218 2.04 45.55 11.33
N ASP A 219 3.24 46.12 11.41
CA ASP A 219 3.76 47.05 10.40
C ASP A 219 4.17 46.33 9.12
N TYR A 220 4.52 45.04 9.24
CA TYR A 220 4.94 44.17 8.15
C TYR A 220 4.66 42.70 8.50
N LEU A 221 4.69 41.85 7.48
CA LEU A 221 4.71 40.40 7.61
C LEU A 221 6.03 39.84 7.06
N VAL A 222 6.40 38.64 7.51
CA VAL A 222 7.53 37.87 7.00
C VAL A 222 7.00 36.58 6.39
N VAL A 223 7.46 36.22 5.19
CA VAL A 223 7.15 34.95 4.52
C VAL A 223 8.43 34.24 4.10
N CYS A 224 8.52 32.94 4.30
CA CYS A 224 9.71 32.15 3.98
C CYS A 224 9.60 31.45 2.62
N GLU A 225 10.72 31.46 1.88
CA GLU A 225 10.90 30.74 0.62
C GLU A 225 11.86 29.57 0.83
N THR A 226 11.29 28.37 1.02
CA THR A 226 12.05 27.17 1.37
C THR A 226 13.16 26.90 0.37
N PHE A 227 12.90 27.00 -0.93
CA PHE A 227 13.88 26.67 -1.97
C PHE A 227 14.80 27.84 -2.38
N ARG A 228 14.64 29.01 -1.76
CA ARG A 228 15.59 30.13 -1.86
C ARG A 228 16.38 30.37 -0.57
N PHE A 229 16.17 29.53 0.46
CA PHE A 229 16.93 29.59 1.71
C PHE A 229 16.90 31.00 2.32
N ARG A 230 15.73 31.65 2.26
CA ARG A 230 15.53 33.04 2.68
C ARG A 230 14.11 33.28 3.15
N CYS A 231 13.90 34.40 3.83
CA CYS A 231 12.57 34.94 4.09
C CYS A 231 12.50 36.40 3.64
N LEU A 232 11.32 36.82 3.20
CA LEU A 232 11.02 38.16 2.70
C LEU A 232 10.17 38.92 3.71
N LYS A 233 10.40 40.23 3.80
CA LYS A 233 9.55 41.16 4.55
C LYS A 233 8.63 41.89 3.60
N TYR A 234 7.34 41.94 3.90
CA TYR A 234 6.34 42.70 3.17
C TYR A 234 5.67 43.75 4.07
N TRP A 235 5.75 45.02 3.68
CA TRP A 235 5.24 46.13 4.49
C TRP A 235 3.72 46.26 4.38
N LEU A 236 3.04 46.25 5.53
CA LEU A 236 1.58 46.39 5.65
C LEU A 236 1.14 47.83 5.88
N LYS A 237 2.03 48.66 6.46
CA LYS A 237 1.78 50.05 6.85
C LYS A 237 2.93 50.96 6.42
N GLY A 238 2.73 52.27 6.59
CA GLY A 238 3.75 53.30 6.30
C GLY A 238 3.88 53.64 4.82
N GLU A 239 4.91 54.43 4.49
CA GLU A 239 5.18 54.87 3.11
C GLU A 239 5.59 53.70 2.19
N SER A 240 6.25 52.68 2.75
CA SER A 240 6.63 51.46 2.05
C SER A 240 5.51 50.42 1.92
N LYS A 241 4.26 50.75 2.28
CA LYS A 241 3.15 49.79 2.21
C LYS A 241 3.05 49.14 0.82
N GLY A 242 3.07 47.82 0.78
CA GLY A 242 3.05 47.02 -0.45
C GLY A 242 4.43 46.70 -1.03
N GLU A 243 5.50 47.29 -0.50
CA GLU A 243 6.88 46.97 -0.89
C GLU A 243 7.36 45.69 -0.20
N THR A 244 8.28 44.98 -0.87
CA THR A 244 8.92 43.75 -0.37
C THR A 244 10.42 43.91 -0.34
N GLU A 245 11.06 43.48 0.74
CA GLU A 245 12.52 43.44 0.90
C GLU A 245 12.99 42.09 1.44
N ILE A 246 14.29 41.81 1.36
CA ILE A 246 14.86 40.60 1.96
C ILE A 246 14.90 40.79 3.48
N PHE A 247 14.27 39.89 4.23
CA PHE A 247 14.36 39.88 5.68
C PHE A 247 15.66 39.20 6.13
N ILE A 248 15.92 38.01 5.60
CA ILE A 248 17.14 37.24 5.81
C ILE A 248 17.35 36.31 4.62
N GLU A 249 18.59 36.10 4.19
CA GLU A 249 18.94 35.18 3.10
C GLU A 249 20.21 34.39 3.43
N ASN A 250 20.53 33.39 2.59
CA ASN A 250 21.65 32.48 2.79
C ASN A 250 21.54 31.70 4.11
N LEU A 251 20.32 31.26 4.44
CA LEU A 251 20.07 30.42 5.60
C LEU A 251 20.84 29.09 5.49
N PRO A 252 21.31 28.54 6.62
CA PRO A 252 22.13 27.33 6.62
C PRO A 252 21.37 26.05 6.22
N ALA A 253 20.04 26.12 6.20
CA ALA A 253 19.13 25.08 5.73
C ALA A 253 17.81 25.75 5.29
N ALA A 254 16.92 24.98 4.66
CA ALA A 254 15.68 25.50 4.08
C ALA A 254 14.72 25.94 5.20
N PRO A 255 14.19 27.18 5.19
CA PRO A 255 13.22 27.59 6.18
C PRO A 255 11.87 26.90 5.98
N ASP A 256 11.23 26.54 7.10
CA ASP A 256 9.90 25.95 7.21
C ASP A 256 8.97 26.97 7.91
N ASN A 257 8.24 26.61 8.98
CA ASN A 257 7.39 27.55 9.71
C ASN A 257 8.20 28.63 10.45
N ILE A 258 7.59 29.81 10.58
CA ILE A 258 8.13 30.99 11.29
C ILE A 258 7.10 31.50 12.30
N ASN A 259 7.53 31.81 13.51
CA ASN A 259 6.65 32.34 14.56
C ASN A 259 7.27 33.54 15.27
N LEU A 260 6.44 34.53 15.62
CA LEU A 260 6.84 35.69 16.40
C LEU A 260 7.11 35.30 17.86
N ALA A 261 8.25 35.72 18.40
CA ALA A 261 8.60 35.59 19.81
C ALA A 261 8.13 36.82 20.61
N PRO A 262 7.90 36.70 21.93
CA PRO A 262 7.40 37.80 22.77
C PRO A 262 8.26 39.08 22.75
N ASP A 263 9.57 38.94 22.56
CA ASP A 263 10.54 40.04 22.47
C ASP A 263 10.55 40.75 21.11
N GLY A 264 9.77 40.26 20.13
CA GLY A 264 9.69 40.80 18.77
C GLY A 264 10.70 40.21 17.78
N SER A 265 11.47 39.20 18.19
CA SER A 265 12.24 38.34 17.28
C SER A 265 11.36 37.25 16.66
N PHE A 266 11.92 36.43 15.77
CA PHE A 266 11.21 35.36 15.07
C PHE A 266 11.95 34.03 15.19
N TRP A 267 11.25 32.97 15.58
CA TRP A 267 11.74 31.61 15.52
C TRP A 267 11.44 31.01 14.16
N ILE A 268 12.46 30.44 13.51
CA ILE A 268 12.35 29.81 12.19
C ILE A 268 12.87 28.38 12.30
N ALA A 269 12.01 27.41 11.97
CA ALA A 269 12.41 26.02 11.82
C ALA A 269 13.21 25.83 10.52
N LEU A 270 14.25 25.01 10.57
CA LEU A 270 15.11 24.74 9.42
C LEU A 270 15.12 23.25 9.08
N ILE A 271 14.81 22.94 7.83
CA ILE A 271 14.78 21.58 7.29
C ILE A 271 15.89 21.34 6.27
N GLN A 272 16.50 20.16 6.35
CA GLN A 272 17.44 19.71 5.32
C GLN A 272 16.64 19.06 4.19
N VAL A 273 16.57 19.72 3.04
CA VAL A 273 15.81 19.21 1.87
C VAL A 273 16.70 18.55 0.82
N ILE A 274 18.02 18.75 0.88
CA ILE A 274 19.03 18.22 -0.06
C ILE A 274 20.08 17.43 0.73
N TYR A 275 20.42 16.23 0.27
CA TYR A 275 21.45 15.41 0.92
C TYR A 275 22.86 15.97 0.61
N GLU A 276 23.73 16.04 1.62
CA GLU A 276 25.13 16.49 1.41
C GLU A 276 25.81 15.64 0.32
N GLY A 277 26.36 16.28 -0.70
CA GLY A 277 26.98 15.61 -1.84
C GLY A 277 26.04 15.33 -3.02
N THR A 278 24.76 15.70 -2.94
CA THR A 278 23.80 15.60 -4.05
C THR A 278 23.45 16.94 -4.70
N GLU A 279 24.13 18.01 -4.29
CA GLU A 279 23.91 19.38 -4.77
C GLU A 279 24.10 19.48 -6.29
N PHE A 280 24.96 18.63 -6.86
CA PHE A 280 25.23 18.56 -8.30
C PHE A 280 23.97 18.25 -9.14
N VAL A 281 22.93 17.65 -8.56
CA VAL A 281 21.65 17.46 -9.23
C VAL A 281 21.06 18.80 -9.64
N HIS A 282 21.19 19.81 -8.78
CA HIS A 282 20.54 21.09 -8.98
C HIS A 282 21.25 22.00 -10.00
N THR A 283 22.43 21.58 -10.48
CA THR A 283 23.20 22.27 -11.53
C THR A 283 22.90 21.74 -12.94
N SER A 284 22.06 20.71 -13.08
CA SER A 284 21.69 20.13 -14.38
C SER A 284 20.18 19.95 -14.55
N LYS A 285 19.61 20.66 -15.53
CA LYS A 285 18.21 20.50 -15.94
C LYS A 285 17.89 19.07 -16.34
N VAL A 286 18.79 18.41 -17.07
CA VAL A 286 18.61 17.03 -17.54
C VAL A 286 18.60 16.04 -16.37
N LEU A 287 19.49 16.20 -15.38
CA LEU A 287 19.50 15.32 -14.20
C LEU A 287 18.20 15.47 -13.40
N LYS A 288 17.73 16.70 -13.19
CA LYS A 288 16.44 16.98 -12.54
C LYS A 288 15.29 16.28 -13.30
N GLN A 289 15.25 16.35 -14.63
CA GLN A 289 14.24 15.66 -15.44
C GLN A 289 14.33 14.14 -15.33
N ILE A 290 15.54 13.56 -15.37
CA ILE A 290 15.74 12.12 -15.16
C ILE A 290 15.17 11.69 -13.81
N ILE A 291 15.58 12.37 -12.75
CA ILE A 291 15.10 12.09 -11.39
C ILE A 291 13.58 12.21 -11.32
N ALA A 292 12.99 13.23 -11.93
CA ALA A 292 11.56 13.46 -11.90
C ALA A 292 10.77 12.36 -12.63
N ASN A 293 11.31 11.81 -13.72
CA ASN A 293 10.70 10.69 -14.45
C ASN A 293 10.88 9.33 -13.76
N PHE A 294 11.83 9.22 -12.83
CA PHE A 294 12.07 7.99 -12.07
C PHE A 294 11.93 8.28 -10.56
N PRO A 295 10.69 8.35 -10.01
CA PRO A 295 10.44 8.75 -8.62
C PRO A 295 11.22 7.98 -7.55
N LYS A 296 11.68 6.75 -7.85
CA LYS A 296 12.55 5.98 -6.96
C LYS A 296 13.95 6.61 -6.76
N LEU A 297 14.44 7.38 -7.74
CA LEU A 297 15.71 8.11 -7.66
C LEU A 297 15.64 9.28 -6.67
N VAL A 298 14.44 9.83 -6.45
CA VAL A 298 14.18 10.92 -5.50
C VAL A 298 14.63 10.51 -4.08
N ASN A 299 14.45 9.24 -3.71
CA ASN A 299 14.86 8.73 -2.39
C ASN A 299 16.38 8.77 -2.14
N TYR A 300 17.20 8.89 -3.19
CA TYR A 300 18.65 8.97 -3.07
C TYR A 300 19.18 10.42 -3.04
N ILE A 301 18.31 11.40 -3.30
CA ILE A 301 18.67 12.83 -3.35
C ILE A 301 17.91 13.67 -2.32
N ASN A 302 16.69 13.25 -1.94
CA ASN A 302 15.89 13.93 -0.95
C ASN A 302 16.51 13.70 0.42
N GLY A 303 17.07 14.78 0.96
CA GLY A 303 17.94 14.74 2.13
C GLY A 303 17.22 15.04 3.44
N ALA A 304 16.01 14.52 3.65
CA ALA A 304 15.34 14.54 4.96
C ALA A 304 16.13 13.68 5.96
N THR A 305 17.31 14.19 6.32
CA THR A 305 18.29 13.59 7.22
C THR A 305 17.90 13.92 8.65
N LYS A 306 18.41 13.11 9.59
CA LYS A 306 18.15 13.28 11.01
C LYS A 306 18.92 14.49 11.56
N ARG A 307 18.50 15.71 11.23
CA ARG A 307 19.07 16.97 11.73
C ARG A 307 17.95 17.94 12.05
N ALA A 308 17.69 18.17 13.32
CA ALA A 308 16.81 19.24 13.76
C ALA A 308 17.61 20.52 13.95
N ALA A 309 17.12 21.64 13.41
CA ALA A 309 17.69 22.96 13.64
C ALA A 309 16.59 24.03 13.70
N VAL A 310 16.75 24.99 14.61
CA VAL A 310 15.89 26.16 14.73
C VAL A 310 16.78 27.38 14.98
N ILE A 311 16.45 28.51 14.36
CA ILE A 311 17.12 29.79 14.57
C ILE A 311 16.15 30.83 15.12
N ASN A 312 16.65 31.76 15.92
CA ASN A 312 15.95 32.97 16.33
C ASN A 312 16.57 34.17 15.60
N VAL A 313 15.73 34.99 14.96
CA VAL A 313 16.13 36.09 14.08
C VAL A 313 15.49 37.38 14.57
N GLY A 314 16.29 38.42 14.83
CA GLY A 314 15.78 39.72 15.24
C GLY A 314 15.04 40.44 14.10
N ALA A 315 14.26 41.46 14.43
CA ALA A 315 13.53 42.29 13.44
C ALA A 315 14.41 42.97 12.37
N ASN A 316 15.72 43.02 12.60
CA ASN A 316 16.73 43.51 11.65
C ASN A 316 17.29 42.42 10.72
N GLY A 317 16.78 41.19 10.78
CA GLY A 317 17.25 40.07 9.96
C GLY A 317 18.50 39.35 10.49
N ASN A 318 19.02 39.74 11.66
CA ASN A 318 20.21 39.10 12.23
C ASN A 318 19.85 37.88 13.08
N ILE A 319 20.60 36.79 12.92
CA ILE A 319 20.45 35.59 13.74
C ILE A 319 20.98 35.88 15.16
N LEU A 320 20.09 35.79 16.14
CA LEU A 320 20.39 36.01 17.56
C LEU A 320 20.77 34.70 18.26
N LYS A 321 20.15 33.58 17.87
CA LYS A 321 20.34 32.27 18.50
C LYS A 321 20.15 31.13 17.51
N ARG A 322 20.83 30.00 17.74
CA ARG A 322 20.67 28.75 17.00
C ARG A 322 20.63 27.57 17.95
N LEU A 323 19.72 26.63 17.71
CA LEU A 323 19.54 25.39 18.45
C LEU A 323 19.60 24.20 17.48
N ASP A 324 20.40 23.17 17.79
CA ASP A 324 20.56 22.00 16.93
C ASP A 324 20.45 20.65 17.67
N ASP A 325 20.05 19.61 16.94
CA ASP A 325 20.33 18.19 17.19
C ASP A 325 20.91 17.58 15.89
N PRO A 326 22.23 17.68 15.67
CA PRO A 326 22.89 17.38 14.41
C PRO A 326 22.92 15.90 14.04
N ASN A 327 22.56 15.02 14.97
CA ASN A 327 22.46 13.58 14.76
C ASN A 327 20.99 13.08 14.82
N GLY A 328 20.05 13.98 15.12
CA GLY A 328 18.65 13.68 15.37
C GLY A 328 18.45 12.59 16.40
N THR A 329 19.19 12.69 17.50
CA THR A 329 19.20 11.73 18.61
C THR A 329 17.87 11.74 19.36
N VAL A 330 17.31 12.93 19.54
CA VAL A 330 16.02 13.15 20.22
C VAL A 330 14.97 13.60 19.21
N MET A 331 15.32 14.50 18.31
CA MET A 331 14.43 15.06 17.28
C MET A 331 15.05 14.87 15.90
N SER A 332 14.43 14.07 15.03
CA SER A 332 15.01 13.83 13.69
C SER A 332 14.90 15.03 12.74
N PHE A 333 13.91 15.90 12.90
CA PHE A 333 13.91 17.26 12.34
C PHE A 333 12.90 18.10 13.14
N VAL A 334 12.68 19.36 12.78
CA VAL A 334 11.70 20.27 13.40
C VAL A 334 11.02 21.04 12.27
N THR A 335 9.69 21.12 12.32
CA THR A 335 8.85 21.81 11.32
C THR A 335 8.36 23.17 11.82
N SER A 336 8.25 23.34 13.14
CA SER A 336 7.80 24.58 13.78
C SER A 336 8.46 24.80 15.14
N ALA A 337 8.55 26.07 15.55
CA ALA A 337 9.04 26.47 16.87
C ALA A 337 8.27 27.70 17.37
N LEU A 338 7.61 27.59 18.52
CA LEU A 338 6.79 28.63 19.13
C LEU A 338 7.21 28.88 20.57
N GLU A 339 7.43 30.15 20.93
CA GLU A 339 7.79 30.54 22.30
C GLU A 339 6.57 31.01 23.09
N PHE A 340 6.33 30.40 24.24
CA PHE A 340 5.22 30.71 25.14
C PHE A 340 5.57 30.39 26.60
N ASP A 341 5.24 31.29 27.55
CA ASP A 341 5.52 31.16 28.98
C ASP A 341 6.98 30.73 29.29
N ASP A 342 7.98 31.41 28.70
CA ASP A 342 9.42 31.11 28.82
C ASP A 342 9.86 29.71 28.32
N HIS A 343 9.01 29.01 27.56
CA HIS A 343 9.30 27.72 26.96
C HIS A 343 9.23 27.79 25.42
N LEU A 344 10.08 27.00 24.76
CA LEU A 344 10.06 26.82 23.30
C LEU A 344 9.44 25.47 22.95
N TYR A 345 8.26 25.48 22.35
CA TYR A 345 7.53 24.30 21.87
C TYR A 345 7.90 24.00 20.43
N LEU A 346 8.11 22.73 20.09
CA LEU A 346 8.61 22.29 18.77
C LEU A 346 7.65 21.27 18.15
N GLY A 347 7.24 21.48 16.89
CA GLY A 347 6.53 20.49 16.06
C GLY A 347 7.49 19.58 15.28
N PHE A 348 7.08 18.35 14.98
CA PHE A 348 7.89 17.38 14.24
C PHE A 348 7.10 16.26 13.53
N LEU A 349 7.38 16.05 12.23
CA LEU A 349 6.80 15.02 11.37
C LEU A 349 7.57 13.67 11.38
N ILE A 350 6.94 12.55 11.73
CA ILE A 350 7.53 11.20 11.55
C ILE A 350 7.16 10.65 10.16
N ALA A 351 7.98 10.90 9.14
CA ALA A 351 7.53 10.83 7.74
C ALA A 351 7.52 9.45 7.01
N ILE A 352 8.12 8.35 7.50
CA ILE A 352 8.19 7.12 6.65
C ILE A 352 7.82 5.83 7.40
N THR A 353 8.31 5.61 8.62
CA THR A 353 8.10 4.33 9.32
C THR A 353 6.64 4.11 9.72
N LEU A 354 5.91 5.19 10.03
CA LEU A 354 4.50 5.11 10.44
C LEU A 354 3.55 4.99 9.25
N GLN A 355 3.90 5.50 8.07
CA GLN A 355 3.02 5.43 6.91
C GLN A 355 2.91 3.99 6.36
N ILE A 356 4.04 3.27 6.32
CA ILE A 356 4.08 1.86 5.87
C ILE A 356 3.32 0.95 6.83
N ILE A 357 3.35 1.21 8.14
CA ILE A 357 2.74 0.35 9.16
C ILE A 357 1.26 0.69 9.38
N PHE A 358 0.88 1.98 9.45
CA PHE A 358 -0.51 2.38 9.73
C PHE A 358 -1.43 2.39 8.51
N PHE A 359 -0.91 2.49 7.29
CA PHE A 359 -1.71 2.46 6.05
C PHE A 359 -1.52 1.18 5.22
N SER A 360 -0.88 0.18 5.81
CA SER A 360 -0.78 -1.12 5.18
C SER A 360 -2.17 -1.76 5.02
N PRO A 361 -2.48 -2.39 3.87
CA PRO A 361 -3.74 -3.13 3.70
C PRO A 361 -3.82 -4.38 4.59
N ILE A 362 -2.71 -4.73 5.24
CA ILE A 362 -2.57 -5.91 6.09
C ILE A 362 -2.15 -5.51 7.52
N SER A 363 -2.57 -6.30 8.49
CA SER A 363 -2.11 -6.29 9.88
C SER A 363 -1.40 -7.61 10.17
N PRO A 364 -0.15 -7.78 9.70
CA PRO A 364 0.48 -9.07 9.55
C PRO A 364 0.87 -9.70 10.88
N ASP A 365 0.70 -11.02 10.95
CA ASP A 365 1.35 -11.87 11.91
C ASP A 365 2.60 -12.53 11.34
N LEU A 366 3.47 -13.01 12.22
CA LEU A 366 4.61 -13.82 11.78
C LEU A 366 4.07 -15.17 11.33
N LEU A 367 4.55 -15.65 10.18
CA LEU A 367 4.19 -16.98 9.71
C LEU A 367 5.40 -17.88 9.92
N GLN A 368 5.23 -18.88 10.79
CA GLN A 368 6.22 -19.93 10.93
C GLN A 368 6.00 -20.93 9.79
N LEU A 369 6.93 -20.91 8.84
CA LEU A 369 6.95 -21.87 7.74
C LEU A 369 7.46 -23.22 8.27
N PRO A 370 7.04 -24.35 7.69
CA PRO A 370 7.60 -25.66 8.02
C PRO A 370 9.12 -25.58 7.99
N VAL A 371 9.78 -26.16 9.00
CA VAL A 371 11.23 -26.32 8.97
C VAL A 371 11.54 -27.07 7.69
N VAL A 372 12.45 -26.54 6.85
CA VAL A 372 12.87 -27.13 5.58
C VAL A 372 13.12 -28.62 5.82
N SER A 373 12.10 -29.42 5.53
CA SER A 373 12.23 -30.85 5.52
C SER A 373 13.30 -31.12 4.49
N SER A 374 14.20 -32.06 4.74
CA SER A 374 15.19 -32.52 3.77
C SER A 374 14.58 -33.11 2.48
N VAL A 375 13.27 -32.91 2.28
CA VAL A 375 12.46 -33.28 1.14
C VAL A 375 12.28 -32.05 0.24
N PRO A 376 12.81 -32.08 -0.99
CA PRO A 376 12.65 -30.97 -1.94
C PRO A 376 11.18 -30.70 -2.29
N VAL A 377 10.86 -29.42 -2.59
CA VAL A 377 9.50 -28.92 -2.92
C VAL A 377 8.86 -29.69 -4.08
N SER A 378 9.62 -29.94 -5.13
CA SER A 378 9.25 -30.91 -6.16
C SER A 378 9.95 -32.24 -5.89
N PRO A 379 9.26 -33.38 -5.96
CA PRO A 379 9.97 -34.66 -5.92
C PRO A 379 11.00 -34.68 -7.07
N PRO A 380 12.18 -35.30 -6.88
CA PRO A 380 13.25 -35.33 -7.89
C PRO A 380 12.93 -36.28 -9.06
N ASN A 381 11.65 -36.47 -9.37
CA ASN A 381 11.17 -37.31 -10.46
C ASN A 381 10.50 -36.45 -11.54
N ASN A 382 10.50 -36.96 -12.76
CA ASN A 382 9.95 -36.29 -13.94
C ASN A 382 8.62 -36.93 -14.38
N GLN A 383 7.84 -37.45 -13.44
CA GLN A 383 6.63 -38.22 -13.75
C GLN A 383 5.58 -37.38 -14.49
N LEU A 384 5.43 -36.11 -14.10
CA LEU A 384 4.48 -35.20 -14.75
C LEU A 384 4.93 -34.77 -16.16
N GLN A 385 6.17 -35.03 -16.57
CA GLN A 385 6.60 -34.81 -17.96
C GLN A 385 6.00 -35.83 -18.94
N ARG A 386 5.40 -36.92 -18.44
CA ARG A 386 4.76 -37.97 -19.24
C ARG A 386 3.28 -37.69 -19.54
N VAL A 387 2.76 -36.53 -19.15
CA VAL A 387 1.35 -36.20 -19.37
C VAL A 387 1.03 -36.10 -20.86
N THR A 388 -0.11 -36.66 -21.25
CA THR A 388 -0.77 -36.38 -22.53
C THR A 388 -1.51 -35.06 -22.40
N LYS A 389 -1.35 -34.15 -23.37
CA LYS A 389 -1.94 -32.82 -23.36
C LYS A 389 -3.33 -32.85 -24.01
N LEU A 390 -4.38 -32.79 -23.20
CA LEU A 390 -5.76 -32.78 -23.69
C LEU A 390 -6.21 -31.35 -23.97
N GLY A 391 -6.64 -31.08 -25.21
CA GLY A 391 -7.17 -29.77 -25.59
C GLY A 391 -6.10 -28.68 -25.77
N GLN A 392 -4.85 -29.05 -26.03
CA GLN A 392 -3.75 -28.09 -26.23
C GLN A 392 -4.10 -27.02 -27.29
N GLY A 393 -3.92 -25.75 -26.92
CA GLY A 393 -4.25 -24.59 -27.73
C GLY A 393 -5.74 -24.23 -27.77
N LEU A 394 -6.61 -25.04 -27.14
CA LEU A 394 -8.06 -24.79 -27.05
C LEU A 394 -8.48 -24.27 -25.68
N LEU A 395 -7.70 -24.57 -24.63
CA LEU A 395 -7.99 -24.16 -23.26
C LEU A 395 -7.13 -22.95 -22.87
N ILE A 396 -7.56 -22.21 -21.86
CA ILE A 396 -6.81 -21.08 -21.30
C ILE A 396 -6.80 -21.24 -19.79
N GLY A 397 -5.69 -21.73 -19.23
CA GLY A 397 -5.51 -21.95 -17.80
C GLY A 397 -6.64 -22.76 -17.17
N PRO A 398 -6.84 -24.04 -17.58
CA PRO A 398 -7.84 -24.91 -16.96
C PRO A 398 -7.53 -25.09 -15.47
N GLU A 399 -8.32 -24.51 -14.58
CA GLU A 399 -8.02 -24.49 -13.13
C GLU A 399 -8.29 -25.86 -12.49
N ASP A 400 -9.52 -26.33 -12.61
CA ASP A 400 -9.96 -27.57 -11.98
C ASP A 400 -10.58 -28.53 -12.99
N VAL A 401 -10.65 -29.80 -12.62
CA VAL A 401 -11.17 -30.87 -13.47
C VAL A 401 -12.17 -31.74 -12.70
N ALA A 402 -13.30 -32.03 -13.34
CA ALA A 402 -14.29 -32.97 -12.84
C ALA A 402 -14.65 -33.97 -13.95
N VAL A 403 -15.01 -35.21 -13.60
CA VAL A 403 -15.42 -36.22 -14.58
C VAL A 403 -16.73 -36.84 -14.12
N ASP A 404 -17.74 -36.84 -15.00
CA ASP A 404 -19.04 -37.43 -14.68
C ASP A 404 -19.04 -38.96 -14.87
N GLU A 405 -20.16 -39.60 -14.49
CA GLU A 405 -20.37 -41.04 -14.66
C GLU A 405 -20.31 -41.50 -16.12
N ASN A 406 -20.63 -40.59 -17.07
CA ASN A 406 -20.55 -40.83 -18.50
C ASN A 406 -19.13 -40.64 -19.04
N GLY A 407 -18.14 -40.32 -18.19
CA GLY A 407 -16.75 -40.06 -18.57
C GLY A 407 -16.56 -38.80 -19.40
N ILE A 408 -17.48 -37.83 -19.31
CA ILE A 408 -17.30 -36.48 -19.82
C ILE A 408 -16.43 -35.73 -18.80
N LEU A 409 -15.31 -35.18 -19.28
CA LEU A 409 -14.45 -34.35 -18.46
C LEU A 409 -14.87 -32.89 -18.59
N TYR A 410 -15.01 -32.21 -17.46
CA TYR A 410 -15.29 -30.78 -17.36
C TYR A 410 -14.05 -30.05 -16.85
N THR A 411 -13.86 -28.82 -17.30
CA THR A 411 -12.83 -27.94 -16.76
C THR A 411 -13.25 -26.47 -16.82
N ALA A 412 -12.88 -25.73 -15.78
CA ALA A 412 -13.07 -24.29 -15.68
C ALA A 412 -11.86 -23.54 -16.22
N THR A 413 -12.05 -22.60 -17.15
CA THR A 413 -10.95 -21.88 -17.80
C THR A 413 -10.98 -20.38 -17.53
N ARG A 414 -9.83 -19.72 -17.59
CA ARG A 414 -9.62 -18.30 -17.25
C ARG A 414 -10.36 -17.29 -18.14
N ASP A 415 -10.80 -17.70 -19.31
CA ASP A 415 -11.67 -16.92 -20.20
C ASP A 415 -13.16 -17.05 -19.86
N GLY A 416 -13.49 -17.71 -18.74
CA GLY A 416 -14.83 -17.78 -18.17
C GLY A 416 -15.71 -18.86 -18.73
N TRP A 417 -15.15 -19.81 -19.46
CA TRP A 417 -15.86 -20.98 -19.94
C TRP A 417 -15.74 -22.16 -18.98
N ILE A 418 -16.84 -22.89 -18.79
CA ILE A 418 -16.79 -24.32 -18.51
C ILE A 418 -16.73 -25.04 -19.85
N ARG A 419 -15.69 -25.82 -20.06
CA ARG A 419 -15.50 -26.64 -21.25
C ARG A 419 -15.66 -28.11 -20.91
N ARG A 420 -16.24 -28.88 -21.83
CA ARG A 420 -16.38 -30.34 -21.68
C ARG A 420 -15.70 -31.10 -22.81
N LEU A 421 -14.97 -32.15 -22.45
CA LEU A 421 -14.36 -33.11 -23.35
C LEU A 421 -15.20 -34.38 -23.36
N HIS A 422 -15.77 -34.68 -24.52
CA HIS A 422 -16.57 -35.88 -24.76
C HIS A 422 -15.67 -37.09 -24.99
N ARG A 423 -16.21 -38.31 -24.76
CA ARG A 423 -15.46 -39.57 -24.98
C ARG A 423 -14.97 -39.77 -26.43
N ASN A 424 -15.63 -39.15 -27.40
CA ASN A 424 -15.22 -39.16 -28.80
C ASN A 424 -14.00 -38.24 -29.08
N GLY A 425 -13.48 -37.55 -28.06
CA GLY A 425 -12.34 -36.64 -28.14
C GLY A 425 -12.70 -35.19 -28.52
N SER A 426 -13.97 -34.89 -28.74
CA SER A 426 -14.41 -33.52 -29.08
C SER A 426 -14.52 -32.62 -27.86
N TRP A 427 -14.11 -31.37 -28.02
CA TRP A 427 -14.25 -30.32 -27.01
C TRP A 427 -15.45 -29.43 -27.32
N GLU A 428 -16.15 -29.03 -26.27
CA GLU A 428 -17.29 -28.13 -26.34
C GLU A 428 -17.16 -27.00 -25.33
N ASN A 429 -17.42 -25.77 -25.79
CA ASN A 429 -17.64 -24.60 -24.95
C ASN A 429 -19.07 -24.66 -24.38
N TRP A 430 -19.24 -25.26 -23.21
CA TRP A 430 -20.57 -25.60 -22.70
C TRP A 430 -21.31 -24.39 -22.11
N LYS A 431 -20.70 -23.69 -21.15
CA LYS A 431 -21.30 -22.51 -20.49
C LYS A 431 -20.28 -21.41 -20.27
N ASN A 432 -20.63 -20.16 -20.57
CA ASN A 432 -19.80 -18.99 -20.28
C ASN A 432 -20.40 -18.20 -19.12
N LEU A 433 -19.60 -17.97 -18.09
CA LEU A 433 -20.02 -17.30 -16.85
C LEU A 433 -19.60 -15.83 -16.82
N GLN A 434 -18.93 -15.34 -17.87
CA GLN A 434 -18.38 -13.98 -17.98
C GLN A 434 -17.56 -13.60 -16.74
N SER A 435 -16.73 -14.51 -16.28
CA SER A 435 -15.91 -14.36 -15.08
C SER A 435 -14.52 -14.96 -15.31
N GLN A 436 -13.48 -14.32 -14.80
CA GLN A 436 -12.12 -14.86 -14.81
C GLN A 436 -11.77 -15.61 -13.51
N GLY A 437 -12.74 -15.67 -12.59
CA GLY A 437 -12.62 -16.21 -11.25
C GLY A 437 -13.21 -17.61 -11.09
N LEU A 438 -13.37 -18.39 -12.16
CA LEU A 438 -13.83 -19.77 -12.04
C LEU A 438 -12.72 -20.62 -11.44
N LEU A 439 -13.01 -21.26 -10.29
CA LEU A 439 -12.05 -22.02 -9.52
C LEU A 439 -12.45 -23.50 -9.45
N GLY A 440 -12.75 -24.03 -8.27
CA GLY A 440 -13.12 -25.42 -8.07
C GLY A 440 -14.48 -25.78 -8.65
N ILE A 441 -14.59 -27.00 -9.17
CA ILE A 441 -15.79 -27.55 -9.78
C ILE A 441 -16.04 -28.99 -9.32
N THR A 442 -17.31 -29.36 -9.21
CA THR A 442 -17.68 -30.76 -8.96
C THR A 442 -18.94 -31.15 -9.69
N THR A 443 -19.07 -32.42 -10.06
CA THR A 443 -20.26 -32.95 -10.72
C THR A 443 -21.43 -33.06 -9.75
N ALA A 444 -22.60 -32.60 -10.18
CA ALA A 444 -23.84 -32.76 -9.42
C ALA A 444 -24.50 -34.12 -9.71
N LYS A 445 -24.98 -34.82 -8.69
CA LYS A 445 -25.68 -36.12 -8.82
C LYS A 445 -26.96 -36.06 -9.64
N GLY A 446 -27.62 -34.90 -9.69
CA GLY A 446 -28.77 -34.64 -10.54
C GLY A 446 -28.42 -34.23 -11.98
N GLY A 447 -27.15 -34.31 -12.37
CA GLY A 447 -26.62 -33.76 -13.60
C GLY A 447 -26.21 -32.29 -13.48
N GLY A 448 -25.21 -31.90 -14.25
CA GLY A 448 -24.63 -30.56 -14.22
C GLY A 448 -23.40 -30.45 -13.30
N LEU A 449 -23.05 -29.22 -12.92
CA LEU A 449 -21.91 -28.92 -12.06
C LEU A 449 -22.29 -27.97 -10.93
N PHE A 450 -21.61 -28.11 -9.79
CA PHE A 450 -21.39 -27.00 -8.88
C PHE A 450 -20.05 -26.35 -9.20
N VAL A 451 -20.00 -25.02 -9.11
CA VAL A 451 -18.83 -24.21 -9.45
C VAL A 451 -18.64 -23.15 -8.38
N CYS A 452 -17.43 -23.00 -7.89
CA CYS A 452 -17.01 -21.83 -7.13
C CYS A 452 -16.49 -20.77 -8.10
N ASP A 453 -17.11 -19.59 -8.06
CA ASP A 453 -16.58 -18.37 -8.67
C ASP A 453 -16.06 -17.47 -7.56
N SER A 454 -14.81 -17.04 -7.67
CA SER A 454 -14.15 -16.23 -6.65
C SER A 454 -14.92 -14.97 -6.29
N ASP A 455 -15.66 -14.39 -7.21
CA ASP A 455 -16.38 -13.14 -7.00
C ASP A 455 -17.91 -13.32 -6.88
N LYS A 456 -18.47 -14.39 -7.47
CA LYS A 456 -19.94 -14.62 -7.46
C LYS A 456 -20.41 -15.60 -6.39
N GLY A 457 -19.51 -16.35 -5.78
CA GLY A 457 -19.81 -17.36 -4.77
C GLY A 457 -20.09 -18.75 -5.35
N LEU A 458 -21.00 -19.50 -4.74
CA LEU A 458 -21.37 -20.86 -5.14
C LEU A 458 -22.45 -20.82 -6.24
N LEU A 459 -22.21 -21.52 -7.35
CA LEU A 459 -23.14 -21.63 -8.47
C LEU A 459 -23.50 -23.08 -8.78
N LYS A 460 -24.68 -23.27 -9.37
CA LYS A 460 -25.13 -24.51 -10.01
C LYS A 460 -25.35 -24.29 -11.50
N LEU A 461 -24.76 -25.15 -12.31
CA LEU A 461 -24.84 -25.13 -13.77
C LEU A 461 -25.57 -26.37 -14.23
N THR A 462 -26.58 -26.17 -15.07
CA THR A 462 -27.36 -27.22 -15.72
C THR A 462 -27.45 -26.93 -17.21
N GLU A 463 -28.02 -27.85 -17.98
CA GLU A 463 -28.32 -27.57 -19.39
C GLU A 463 -29.27 -26.36 -19.54
N ASP A 464 -30.21 -26.20 -18.61
CA ASP A 464 -31.21 -25.12 -18.63
C ASP A 464 -30.61 -23.73 -18.30
N GLY A 465 -29.54 -23.67 -17.52
CA GLY A 465 -28.94 -22.38 -17.15
C GLY A 465 -27.99 -22.43 -15.96
N ILE A 466 -27.66 -21.21 -15.49
CA ILE A 466 -26.73 -20.95 -14.38
C ILE A 466 -27.56 -20.34 -13.24
N THR A 467 -27.44 -20.89 -12.04
CA THR A 467 -28.10 -20.39 -10.82
C THR A 467 -27.04 -20.07 -9.76
N ILE A 468 -27.13 -18.90 -9.13
CA ILE A 468 -26.29 -18.57 -7.97
C ILE A 468 -27.01 -19.14 -6.74
N LEU A 469 -26.34 -20.02 -6.00
CA LEU A 469 -26.87 -20.65 -4.80
C LEU A 469 -26.51 -19.86 -3.53
N ALA A 470 -25.28 -19.37 -3.45
CA ALA A 470 -24.83 -18.56 -2.33
C ALA A 470 -23.85 -17.50 -2.80
N SER A 471 -24.21 -16.22 -2.64
CA SER A 471 -23.33 -15.06 -2.88
C SER A 471 -23.00 -14.29 -1.60
N HIS A 472 -23.73 -14.56 -0.52
CA HIS A 472 -23.58 -13.90 0.78
C HIS A 472 -23.68 -14.93 1.90
N PHE A 473 -22.97 -14.68 2.98
CA PHE A 473 -23.07 -15.43 4.23
C PHE A 473 -22.94 -14.46 5.41
N ASP A 474 -23.79 -14.62 6.42
CA ASP A 474 -23.84 -13.78 7.63
C ASP A 474 -23.81 -12.26 7.34
N GLY A 475 -24.62 -11.82 6.37
CA GLY A 475 -24.73 -10.41 5.96
C GLY A 475 -23.55 -9.85 5.16
N SER A 476 -22.54 -10.67 4.84
CA SER A 476 -21.35 -10.29 4.06
C SER A 476 -21.29 -11.01 2.72
N GLU A 477 -20.75 -10.34 1.70
CA GLU A 477 -20.44 -10.94 0.39
C GLU A 477 -19.41 -12.07 0.54
N ILE A 478 -19.62 -13.18 -0.15
CA ILE A 478 -18.61 -14.24 -0.29
C ILE A 478 -17.57 -13.75 -1.31
N ARG A 479 -16.42 -13.29 -0.81
CA ARG A 479 -15.41 -12.56 -1.60
C ARG A 479 -14.41 -13.42 -2.36
N PHE A 480 -14.31 -14.70 -2.01
CA PHE A 480 -13.30 -15.61 -2.55
C PHE A 480 -13.71 -17.08 -2.37
N ALA A 481 -14.84 -17.48 -2.97
CA ALA A 481 -15.20 -18.90 -3.01
C ALA A 481 -14.19 -19.66 -3.88
N ASP A 482 -13.68 -20.78 -3.38
CA ASP A 482 -12.49 -21.42 -3.95
C ASP A 482 -12.79 -22.83 -4.48
N ASP A 483 -13.11 -23.79 -3.60
CA ASP A 483 -13.39 -25.19 -4.00
C ASP A 483 -14.74 -25.70 -3.48
N VAL A 484 -15.26 -26.79 -4.07
CA VAL A 484 -16.61 -27.32 -3.79
C VAL A 484 -16.73 -28.83 -3.93
N ILE A 485 -17.49 -29.47 -3.03
CA ILE A 485 -17.84 -30.90 -3.10
C ILE A 485 -19.30 -31.16 -2.67
N GLU A 486 -19.98 -32.10 -3.34
CA GLU A 486 -21.34 -32.56 -2.98
C GLU A 486 -21.29 -33.86 -2.15
N SER A 487 -22.01 -33.90 -1.03
CA SER A 487 -22.15 -35.08 -0.15
C SER A 487 -23.32 -35.99 -0.56
N SER A 488 -23.29 -37.25 -0.11
CA SER A 488 -24.30 -38.32 -0.25
C SER A 488 -25.73 -37.83 -0.01
N ASP A 489 -25.93 -36.93 0.96
CA ASP A 489 -27.22 -36.38 1.33
C ASP A 489 -27.67 -35.16 0.49
N GLY A 490 -26.86 -34.73 -0.48
CA GLY A 490 -27.11 -33.57 -1.33
C GLY A 490 -26.61 -32.24 -0.76
N SER A 491 -26.02 -32.23 0.44
CA SER A 491 -25.36 -31.06 0.99
C SER A 491 -24.15 -30.66 0.16
N ILE A 492 -23.93 -29.35 0.00
CA ILE A 492 -22.80 -28.81 -0.74
C ILE A 492 -21.82 -28.16 0.23
N TYR A 493 -20.59 -28.66 0.30
CA TYR A 493 -19.52 -28.06 1.09
C TYR A 493 -18.62 -27.26 0.17
N PHE A 494 -18.27 -26.04 0.56
CA PHE A 494 -17.39 -25.20 -0.24
C PHE A 494 -16.50 -24.32 0.64
N SER A 495 -15.29 -24.07 0.16
CA SER A 495 -14.33 -23.22 0.85
C SER A 495 -14.44 -21.77 0.41
N VAL A 496 -14.14 -20.87 1.34
CA VAL A 496 -13.92 -19.46 1.09
C VAL A 496 -12.49 -19.16 1.50
N ALA A 497 -11.61 -18.91 0.54
CA ALA A 497 -10.18 -18.74 0.78
C ALA A 497 -9.89 -17.58 1.74
N SER A 498 -10.57 -16.45 1.55
CA SER A 498 -10.47 -15.29 2.43
C SER A 498 -11.79 -14.53 2.49
N THR A 499 -12.24 -14.25 3.71
CA THR A 499 -13.35 -13.32 3.97
C THR A 499 -12.93 -11.85 3.83
N LYS A 500 -11.61 -11.57 3.78
CA LYS A 500 -11.05 -10.22 3.77
C LYS A 500 -10.57 -9.80 2.37
N PHE A 501 -9.82 -10.64 1.66
CA PHE A 501 -9.22 -10.30 0.37
C PHE A 501 -9.91 -11.03 -0.78
N LYS A 502 -10.06 -10.35 -1.92
CA LYS A 502 -10.50 -10.96 -3.18
C LYS A 502 -9.33 -11.63 -3.91
N ARG A 503 -9.63 -12.48 -4.88
CA ARG A 503 -8.65 -13.24 -5.69
C ARG A 503 -7.49 -12.42 -6.26
N HIS A 504 -7.74 -11.21 -6.79
CA HIS A 504 -6.67 -10.37 -7.34
C HIS A 504 -5.65 -9.89 -6.29
N ASN A 505 -6.01 -9.94 -5.01
CA ASN A 505 -5.19 -9.57 -3.87
C ASN A 505 -4.82 -10.77 -2.98
N TRP A 506 -4.88 -12.01 -3.50
CA TRP A 506 -4.64 -13.24 -2.75
C TRP A 506 -3.32 -13.21 -1.95
N TYR A 507 -2.27 -12.60 -2.53
CA TYR A 507 -0.95 -12.49 -1.91
C TYR A 507 -0.97 -11.67 -0.61
N LEU A 508 -1.93 -10.76 -0.44
CA LEU A 508 -2.10 -10.00 0.81
C LEU A 508 -2.57 -10.88 1.95
N ASP A 509 -3.40 -11.89 1.70
CA ASP A 509 -3.86 -12.84 2.73
C ASP A 509 -2.68 -13.65 3.27
N LEU A 510 -1.84 -14.17 2.36
CA LEU A 510 -0.61 -14.87 2.69
C LEU A 510 0.39 -13.98 3.45
N LEU A 511 0.58 -12.72 3.01
CA LEU A 511 1.44 -11.77 3.72
C LEU A 511 0.87 -11.44 5.10
N GLU A 512 -0.44 -11.26 5.23
CA GLU A 512 -1.09 -11.00 6.51
C GLU A 512 -0.97 -12.20 7.45
N ALA A 513 -0.97 -13.42 6.91
CA ALA A 513 -0.83 -14.66 7.66
C ALA A 513 -1.83 -14.75 8.81
N LYS A 514 -3.11 -14.54 8.49
CA LYS A 514 -4.23 -14.60 9.42
C LYS A 514 -5.29 -15.60 8.98
N PRO A 515 -6.08 -16.12 9.93
CA PRO A 515 -7.09 -17.13 9.67
C PRO A 515 -8.38 -16.49 9.12
N HIS A 516 -8.37 -16.02 7.87
CA HIS A 516 -9.52 -15.36 7.23
C HIS A 516 -10.42 -16.30 6.42
N GLY A 517 -10.01 -17.55 6.21
CA GLY A 517 -10.72 -18.54 5.42
C GLY A 517 -11.81 -19.27 6.21
N GLN A 518 -12.77 -19.82 5.48
CA GLN A 518 -13.93 -20.53 6.02
C GLN A 518 -14.25 -21.78 5.20
N LEU A 519 -14.87 -22.75 5.84
CA LEU A 519 -15.55 -23.86 5.19
C LEU A 519 -17.04 -23.72 5.47
N LEU A 520 -17.83 -23.61 4.41
CA LEU A 520 -19.27 -23.41 4.47
C LEU A 520 -20.01 -24.65 3.95
N LYS A 521 -21.26 -24.81 4.39
CA LYS A 521 -22.20 -25.83 3.94
C LYS A 521 -23.47 -25.15 3.45
N TYR A 522 -23.84 -25.38 2.19
CA TYR A 522 -25.13 -25.03 1.62
C TYR A 522 -26.06 -26.25 1.63
N ASP A 523 -27.28 -26.05 2.11
CA ASP A 523 -28.35 -27.05 2.22
C ASP A 523 -29.43 -26.75 1.17
N PRO A 524 -29.49 -27.51 0.05
CA PRO A 524 -30.45 -27.23 -1.02
C PRO A 524 -31.93 -27.30 -0.60
N PRO A 525 -32.37 -28.23 0.27
CA PRO A 525 -33.76 -28.24 0.75
C PRO A 525 -34.21 -26.96 1.45
N THR A 526 -33.31 -26.30 2.17
CA THR A 526 -33.63 -25.10 2.97
C THR A 526 -33.16 -23.80 2.33
N ASP A 527 -32.33 -23.86 1.29
CA ASP A 527 -31.66 -22.72 0.68
C ASP A 527 -30.82 -21.92 1.69
N GLN A 528 -30.28 -22.62 2.70
CA GLN A 528 -29.48 -22.01 3.77
C GLN A 528 -28.01 -22.37 3.67
N THR A 529 -27.16 -21.39 3.93
CA THR A 529 -25.71 -21.58 4.11
C THR A 529 -25.38 -21.49 5.59
N SER A 530 -24.55 -22.41 6.08
CA SER A 530 -24.07 -22.49 7.46
C SER A 530 -22.55 -22.66 7.50
N ILE A 531 -21.92 -22.22 8.58
CA ILE A 531 -20.47 -22.40 8.77
C ILE A 531 -20.17 -23.79 9.33
N VAL A 532 -19.16 -24.45 8.75
CA VAL A 532 -18.65 -25.75 9.23
C VAL A 532 -17.35 -25.53 9.99
N LEU A 533 -16.42 -24.78 9.41
CA LEU A 533 -15.19 -24.33 10.07
C LEU A 533 -14.95 -22.86 9.79
N ASP A 534 -14.55 -22.14 10.82
CA ASP A 534 -14.07 -20.76 10.75
C ASP A 534 -12.59 -20.70 11.08
N GLY A 535 -11.94 -19.61 10.69
CA GLY A 535 -10.57 -19.34 11.11
C GLY A 535 -9.53 -20.23 10.42
N LEU A 536 -9.71 -20.50 9.13
CA LEU A 536 -8.75 -21.23 8.30
C LEU A 536 -7.73 -20.27 7.66
N TYR A 537 -6.50 -20.72 7.50
CA TYR A 537 -5.42 -19.96 6.84
C TYR A 537 -5.41 -20.23 5.33
N PHE A 538 -6.14 -19.40 4.58
CA PHE A 538 -6.35 -19.57 3.14
C PHE A 538 -7.00 -20.92 2.82
N ALA A 539 -8.31 -21.01 3.05
CA ALA A 539 -9.08 -22.25 2.86
C ALA A 539 -9.23 -22.57 1.38
N ASN A 540 -8.65 -23.69 0.96
CA ASN A 540 -8.55 -24.03 -0.44
C ASN A 540 -9.30 -25.35 -0.73
N GLY A 541 -8.64 -26.38 -1.23
CA GLY A 541 -9.28 -27.63 -1.61
C GLY A 541 -10.13 -28.28 -0.53
N VAL A 542 -11.25 -28.88 -0.93
CA VAL A 542 -12.19 -29.61 -0.06
C VAL A 542 -12.55 -30.98 -0.62
N ALA A 543 -12.45 -32.04 0.20
CA ALA A 543 -12.80 -33.40 -0.20
C ALA A 543 -13.51 -34.19 0.90
N LEU A 544 -14.48 -35.01 0.52
CA LEU A 544 -15.09 -35.98 1.42
C LEU A 544 -14.30 -37.29 1.43
N SER A 545 -14.24 -37.94 2.60
CA SER A 545 -13.81 -39.34 2.68
C SER A 545 -14.79 -40.26 1.98
N LYS A 546 -14.31 -41.46 1.60
CA LYS A 546 -15.09 -42.46 0.84
C LYS A 546 -16.44 -42.81 1.46
N ASP A 547 -16.47 -42.97 2.78
CA ASP A 547 -17.68 -43.30 3.53
C ASP A 547 -18.34 -42.07 4.15
N GLU A 548 -17.84 -40.86 3.84
CA GLU A 548 -18.27 -39.57 4.38
C GLU A 548 -18.27 -39.52 5.92
N ASP A 549 -17.30 -40.21 6.54
CA ASP A 549 -17.07 -40.16 7.98
C ASP A 549 -16.42 -38.84 8.39
N PHE A 550 -15.61 -38.28 7.50
CA PHE A 550 -14.96 -36.99 7.64
C PHE A 550 -14.82 -36.26 6.31
N LEU A 551 -14.54 -34.96 6.41
CA LEU A 551 -14.20 -34.05 5.33
C LEU A 551 -12.77 -33.52 5.55
N VAL A 552 -12.03 -33.27 4.48
CA VAL A 552 -10.70 -32.66 4.50
C VAL A 552 -10.77 -31.28 3.87
N VAL A 553 -10.14 -30.28 4.49
CA VAL A 553 -9.95 -28.93 3.94
C VAL A 553 -8.48 -28.54 4.01
N CYS A 554 -7.95 -27.97 2.93
CA CYS A 554 -6.54 -27.56 2.86
C CYS A 554 -6.35 -26.09 3.25
N GLU A 555 -5.27 -25.82 3.99
CA GLU A 555 -4.85 -24.48 4.40
C GLU A 555 -3.53 -24.13 3.69
N THR A 556 -3.64 -23.44 2.56
CA THR A 556 -2.51 -23.15 1.67
C THR A 556 -1.41 -22.39 2.41
N SER A 557 -1.79 -21.40 3.23
CA SER A 557 -0.85 -20.57 4.00
C SER A 557 -0.22 -21.29 5.20
N ARG A 558 -0.75 -22.45 5.62
CA ARG A 558 -0.23 -23.27 6.74
C ARG A 558 0.44 -24.56 6.29
N PHE A 559 0.53 -24.83 4.99
CA PHE A 559 1.21 -26.01 4.45
C PHE A 559 0.68 -27.31 5.07
N ARG A 560 -0.64 -27.39 5.25
CA ARG A 560 -1.32 -28.53 5.90
C ARG A 560 -2.74 -28.67 5.38
N CYS A 561 -3.34 -29.83 5.64
CA CYS A 561 -4.79 -30.00 5.51
C CYS A 561 -5.36 -30.52 6.84
N LEU A 562 -6.59 -30.12 7.15
CA LEU A 562 -7.32 -30.48 8.35
C LEU A 562 -8.40 -31.51 8.02
N LYS A 563 -8.65 -32.43 8.95
CA LYS A 563 -9.77 -33.36 8.93
C LYS A 563 -10.86 -32.86 9.88
N TYR A 564 -12.10 -32.85 9.41
CA TYR A 564 -13.30 -32.55 10.18
C TYR A 564 -14.25 -33.74 10.20
N TRP A 565 -14.58 -34.25 11.38
CA TRP A 565 -15.42 -35.44 11.53
C TRP A 565 -16.91 -35.12 11.31
N LEU A 566 -17.55 -35.82 10.37
CA LEU A 566 -18.96 -35.68 10.02
C LEU A 566 -19.87 -36.67 10.78
N LYS A 567 -19.30 -37.80 11.22
CA LYS A 567 -19.99 -38.92 11.88
C LYS A 567 -19.23 -39.40 13.12
N GLY A 568 -19.87 -40.27 13.89
CA GLY A 568 -19.29 -40.90 15.08
C GLY A 568 -19.32 -40.03 16.34
N GLU A 569 -18.67 -40.50 17.40
CA GLU A 569 -18.60 -39.80 18.69
C GLU A 569 -17.80 -38.49 18.63
N THR A 570 -16.85 -38.40 17.69
CA THR A 570 -16.01 -37.22 17.46
C THR A 570 -16.61 -36.24 16.45
N LYS A 571 -17.88 -36.41 16.07
CA LYS A 571 -18.56 -35.52 15.10
C LYS A 571 -18.42 -34.06 15.53
N GLY A 572 -17.97 -33.22 14.61
CA GLY A 572 -17.73 -31.79 14.87
C GLY A 572 -16.32 -31.46 15.35
N GLU A 573 -15.49 -32.47 15.64
CA GLU A 573 -14.08 -32.26 16.00
C GLU A 573 -13.20 -32.13 14.76
N THR A 574 -12.10 -31.39 14.92
CA THR A 574 -11.10 -31.12 13.88
C THR A 574 -9.73 -31.60 14.32
N GLU A 575 -9.02 -32.32 13.45
CA GLU A 575 -7.63 -32.76 13.67
C GLU A 575 -6.76 -32.45 12.44
N ILE A 576 -5.43 -32.51 12.61
CA ILE A 576 -4.51 -32.39 11.47
C ILE A 576 -4.61 -33.67 10.64
N PHE A 577 -4.96 -33.53 9.35
CA PHE A 577 -4.92 -34.64 8.41
C PHE A 577 -3.49 -34.93 7.95
N ILE A 578 -2.78 -33.87 7.53
CA ILE A 578 -1.37 -33.90 7.15
C ILE A 578 -0.81 -32.48 7.34
N ASP A 579 0.41 -32.36 7.86
CA ASP A 579 1.11 -31.07 8.01
C ASP A 579 2.53 -31.10 7.42
N ASN A 580 3.23 -29.97 7.53
CA ASN A 580 4.59 -29.81 7.05
C ASN A 580 4.76 -30.19 5.57
N LEU A 581 3.76 -29.87 4.76
CA LEU A 581 3.80 -30.08 3.33
C LEU A 581 4.92 -29.24 2.70
N PRO A 582 5.59 -29.76 1.65
CA PRO A 582 6.75 -29.11 1.07
C PRO A 582 6.38 -27.89 0.21
N ALA A 583 5.10 -27.72 -0.11
CA ALA A 583 4.51 -26.56 -0.78
C ALA A 583 3.07 -26.36 -0.27
N GLY A 584 2.44 -25.24 -0.64
CA GLY A 584 1.07 -24.97 -0.25
C GLY A 584 0.12 -25.96 -0.90
N PRO A 585 -0.75 -26.65 -0.15
CA PRO A 585 -1.80 -27.46 -0.76
C PRO A 585 -2.83 -26.56 -1.46
N ASP A 586 -3.24 -26.98 -2.65
CA ASP A 586 -4.31 -26.36 -3.45
C ASP A 586 -5.52 -27.33 -3.44
N ASN A 587 -6.08 -27.72 -4.60
CA ASN A 587 -7.21 -28.65 -4.63
C ASN A 587 -6.82 -30.06 -4.13
N ILE A 588 -7.80 -30.71 -3.48
CA ILE A 588 -7.71 -32.09 -3.00
C ILE A 588 -8.88 -32.91 -3.54
N ASN A 589 -8.61 -34.13 -4.02
CA ASN A 589 -9.64 -35.01 -4.57
C ASN A 589 -9.51 -36.43 -4.03
N LEU A 590 -10.65 -37.07 -3.76
CA LEU A 590 -10.70 -38.47 -3.34
C LEU A 590 -10.36 -39.40 -4.52
N ALA A 591 -9.45 -40.33 -4.28
CA ALA A 591 -9.11 -41.41 -5.21
C ALA A 591 -10.02 -42.65 -4.99
N PRO A 592 -10.23 -43.50 -6.00
CA PRO A 592 -11.10 -44.68 -5.89
C PRO A 592 -10.72 -45.67 -4.76
N ASP A 593 -9.43 -45.74 -4.41
CA ASP A 593 -8.89 -46.60 -3.35
C ASP A 593 -9.09 -46.02 -1.94
N GLY A 594 -9.64 -44.80 -1.81
CA GLY A 594 -9.85 -44.10 -0.54
C GLY A 594 -8.67 -43.23 -0.09
N SER A 595 -7.61 -43.13 -0.90
CA SER A 595 -6.56 -42.10 -0.74
C SER A 595 -7.00 -40.76 -1.34
N PHE A 596 -6.17 -39.73 -1.22
CA PHE A 596 -6.44 -38.37 -1.68
C PHE A 596 -5.30 -37.86 -2.53
N TRP A 597 -5.60 -37.27 -3.68
CA TRP A 597 -4.63 -36.52 -4.48
C TRP A 597 -4.68 -35.06 -4.08
N ILE A 598 -3.51 -34.47 -3.81
CA ILE A 598 -3.37 -33.06 -3.41
C ILE A 598 -2.39 -32.40 -4.38
N ALA A 599 -2.83 -31.32 -5.01
CA ALA A 599 -1.95 -30.44 -5.78
C ALA A 599 -1.12 -29.56 -4.83
N LEU A 600 0.16 -29.37 -5.16
CA LEU A 600 1.07 -28.56 -4.36
C LEU A 600 1.56 -27.37 -5.18
N VAL A 601 1.18 -26.17 -4.74
CA VAL A 601 1.60 -24.90 -5.33
C VAL A 601 2.79 -24.33 -4.57
N GLN A 602 3.85 -24.02 -5.30
CA GLN A 602 5.01 -23.38 -4.72
C GLN A 602 4.75 -21.86 -4.64
N ILE A 603 4.62 -21.38 -3.41
CA ILE A 603 4.17 -20.02 -3.11
C ILE A 603 5.36 -19.03 -3.09
N PHE A 604 6.56 -19.50 -2.77
CA PHE A 604 7.74 -18.66 -2.56
C PHE A 604 8.91 -19.11 -3.44
N TYR A 605 9.76 -18.15 -3.81
CA TYR A 605 11.12 -18.47 -4.25
C TYR A 605 11.92 -19.06 -3.08
N GLU A 606 12.66 -20.13 -3.33
CA GLU A 606 13.62 -20.67 -2.35
C GLU A 606 14.55 -19.55 -1.87
N GLY A 607 14.66 -19.37 -0.55
CA GLY A 607 15.47 -18.34 0.08
C GLY A 607 14.77 -16.99 0.28
N ARG A 608 13.49 -16.85 -0.06
CA ARG A 608 12.68 -15.63 0.20
C ARG A 608 11.72 -15.77 1.39
N GLU A 609 11.80 -16.87 2.13
CA GLU A 609 11.00 -17.18 3.31
C GLU A 609 11.18 -16.16 4.44
N PHE A 610 12.33 -15.46 4.47
CA PHE A 610 12.64 -14.42 5.47
C PHE A 610 11.62 -13.27 5.51
N VAL A 611 10.82 -13.08 4.45
CA VAL A 611 9.70 -12.14 4.47
C VAL A 611 8.74 -12.46 5.60
N HIS A 612 8.53 -13.74 5.90
CA HIS A 612 7.58 -14.17 6.90
C HIS A 612 8.07 -14.03 8.34
N THR A 613 9.36 -13.77 8.54
CA THR A 613 9.97 -13.53 9.84
C THR A 613 9.96 -12.05 10.25
N SER A 614 9.45 -11.13 9.41
CA SER A 614 9.40 -9.70 9.69
C SER A 614 8.06 -9.07 9.32
N LYS A 615 7.29 -8.62 10.33
CA LYS A 615 6.05 -7.85 10.13
C LYS A 615 6.29 -6.57 9.34
N ALA A 616 7.41 -5.87 9.60
CA ALA A 616 7.77 -4.64 8.90
C ALA A 616 8.00 -4.89 7.40
N LEU A 617 8.68 -5.99 7.04
CA LEU A 617 8.94 -6.32 5.64
C LEU A 617 7.66 -6.71 4.90
N LYS A 618 6.74 -7.43 5.56
CA LYS A 618 5.41 -7.71 5.03
C LYS A 618 4.63 -6.44 4.74
N HIS A 619 4.67 -5.46 5.65
CA HIS A 619 4.05 -4.15 5.42
C HIS A 619 4.68 -3.42 4.21
N VAL A 620 6.00 -3.46 4.05
CA VAL A 620 6.67 -2.89 2.88
C VAL A 620 6.15 -3.56 1.61
N ILE A 621 6.19 -4.90 1.53
CA ILE A 621 5.76 -5.62 0.32
C ILE A 621 4.29 -5.37 0.01
N ALA A 622 3.41 -5.34 1.02
CA ALA A 622 2.00 -5.10 0.84
C ALA A 622 1.65 -3.69 0.32
N ASN A 623 2.46 -2.69 0.66
CA ASN A 623 2.30 -1.32 0.16
C ASN A 623 2.95 -1.09 -1.22
N PHE A 624 3.81 -2.00 -1.67
CA PHE A 624 4.50 -1.92 -2.96
C PHE A 624 4.28 -3.21 -3.77
N PRO A 625 3.13 -3.38 -4.44
CA PRO A 625 2.74 -4.64 -5.10
C PRO A 625 3.76 -5.19 -6.11
N GLU A 626 4.57 -4.34 -6.74
CA GLU A 626 5.65 -4.79 -7.62
C GLU A 626 6.75 -5.59 -6.89
N LEU A 627 6.93 -5.38 -5.58
CA LEU A 627 7.86 -6.16 -4.75
C LEU A 627 7.41 -7.60 -4.57
N VAL A 628 6.09 -7.85 -4.67
CA VAL A 628 5.53 -9.21 -4.55
C VAL A 628 6.20 -10.14 -5.55
N LYS A 629 6.43 -9.70 -6.79
CA LYS A 629 7.06 -10.50 -7.86
C LYS A 629 8.45 -11.03 -7.51
N TYR A 630 9.15 -10.40 -6.56
CA TYR A 630 10.50 -10.80 -6.12
C TYR A 630 10.49 -11.73 -4.91
N VAL A 631 9.32 -11.92 -4.28
CA VAL A 631 9.10 -12.72 -3.08
C VAL A 631 8.26 -13.95 -3.41
N ILE A 632 7.14 -13.69 -4.10
CA ILE A 632 6.15 -14.60 -4.61
C ILE A 632 6.27 -14.51 -6.13
N GLY A 633 6.79 -15.55 -6.77
CA GLY A 633 6.99 -15.55 -8.21
C GLY A 633 6.79 -16.92 -8.83
N PRO A 634 6.60 -16.97 -10.15
CA PRO A 634 6.30 -18.22 -10.84
C PRO A 634 7.52 -19.12 -10.76
N THR A 635 7.47 -20.10 -9.87
CA THR A 635 8.37 -21.23 -9.90
C THR A 635 7.91 -22.15 -11.01
N LYS A 636 8.84 -22.54 -11.89
CA LYS A 636 8.56 -23.47 -12.97
C LYS A 636 8.66 -24.89 -12.43
N SER A 637 7.72 -25.27 -11.59
CA SER A 637 7.64 -26.60 -11.02
C SER A 637 6.19 -27.00 -10.82
N ALA A 638 5.90 -28.28 -11.01
CA ALA A 638 4.60 -28.85 -10.69
C ALA A 638 4.80 -30.05 -9.77
N ALA A 639 3.94 -30.20 -8.77
CA ALA A 639 3.95 -31.33 -7.87
C ALA A 639 2.54 -31.74 -7.46
N VAL A 640 2.32 -33.05 -7.37
CA VAL A 640 1.11 -33.66 -6.80
C VAL A 640 1.52 -34.80 -5.88
N ILE A 641 0.80 -34.95 -4.78
CA ILE A 641 1.01 -36.05 -3.82
C ILE A 641 -0.26 -36.86 -3.66
N ASN A 642 -0.09 -38.16 -3.40
CA ASN A 642 -1.18 -39.04 -3.01
C ASN A 642 -1.02 -39.37 -1.53
N VAL A 643 -2.07 -39.20 -0.75
CA VAL A 643 -2.07 -39.30 0.71
C VAL A 643 -3.14 -40.29 1.15
N GLY A 644 -2.79 -41.29 1.96
CA GLY A 644 -3.77 -42.23 2.50
C GLY A 644 -4.72 -41.56 3.50
N ALA A 645 -5.85 -42.21 3.80
CA ALA A 645 -6.81 -41.70 4.81
C ALA A 645 -6.23 -41.52 6.23
N ASN A 646 -5.04 -42.07 6.48
CA ASN A 646 -4.26 -41.89 7.71
C ASN A 646 -3.27 -40.71 7.66
N GLY A 647 -3.28 -39.90 6.59
CA GLY A 647 -2.38 -38.75 6.45
C GLY A 647 -0.98 -39.07 5.91
N ASN A 648 -0.69 -40.34 5.59
CA ASN A 648 0.64 -40.73 5.09
C ASN A 648 0.76 -40.54 3.58
N ILE A 649 1.86 -39.93 3.12
CA ILE A 649 2.15 -39.77 1.69
C ILE A 649 2.52 -41.13 1.09
N LEU A 650 1.73 -41.59 0.11
CA LEU A 650 1.89 -42.85 -0.61
C LEU A 650 2.67 -42.68 -1.91
N LYS A 651 2.40 -41.60 -2.67
CA LYS A 651 3.03 -41.32 -3.97
C LYS A 651 3.32 -39.82 -4.10
N ARG A 652 4.31 -39.49 -4.94
CA ARG A 652 4.67 -38.11 -5.31
C ARG A 652 5.03 -38.06 -6.78
N PHE A 653 4.40 -37.17 -7.54
CA PHE A 653 4.75 -36.92 -8.94
C PHE A 653 5.15 -35.46 -9.12
N GLY A 654 6.18 -35.22 -9.93
CA GLY A 654 6.62 -33.86 -10.22
C GLY A 654 7.09 -33.64 -11.65
N ASP A 655 7.21 -32.35 -11.99
CA ASP A 655 8.00 -31.79 -13.08
C ASP A 655 8.83 -30.64 -12.51
N PRO A 656 10.00 -30.93 -11.92
CA PRO A 656 10.78 -29.96 -11.14
C PRO A 656 11.29 -28.78 -11.95
N ASN A 657 11.40 -28.94 -13.28
CA ASN A 657 11.89 -27.91 -14.19
C ASN A 657 10.75 -27.21 -14.97
N GLY A 658 9.50 -27.64 -14.76
CA GLY A 658 8.33 -27.06 -15.41
C GLY A 658 8.35 -27.19 -16.93
N THR A 659 8.95 -28.27 -17.44
CA THR A 659 9.19 -28.45 -18.89
C THR A 659 7.91 -28.76 -19.66
N VAL A 660 6.98 -29.46 -19.02
CA VAL A 660 5.67 -29.82 -19.55
C VAL A 660 4.58 -29.18 -18.69
N MET A 661 4.63 -29.39 -17.38
CA MET A 661 3.71 -28.81 -16.41
C MET A 661 4.50 -27.87 -15.50
N SER A 662 4.26 -26.56 -15.60
CA SER A 662 4.98 -25.56 -14.79
C SER A 662 4.24 -25.11 -13.54
N PHE A 663 3.02 -25.63 -13.35
CA PHE A 663 2.12 -25.37 -12.23
C PHE A 663 1.02 -26.42 -12.27
N VAL A 664 0.51 -26.89 -11.13
CA VAL A 664 -0.66 -27.78 -11.07
C VAL A 664 -1.51 -27.33 -9.89
N THR A 665 -2.81 -27.17 -10.14
CA THR A 665 -3.79 -26.68 -9.15
C THR A 665 -4.79 -27.75 -8.74
N SER A 666 -4.96 -28.80 -9.56
CA SER A 666 -5.85 -29.93 -9.27
C SER A 666 -5.31 -31.26 -9.80
N ALA A 667 -5.74 -32.35 -9.16
CA ALA A 667 -5.38 -33.70 -9.54
C ALA A 667 -6.53 -34.66 -9.23
N LEU A 668 -7.21 -35.16 -10.26
CA LEU A 668 -8.36 -36.07 -10.15
C LEU A 668 -8.04 -37.43 -10.75
N GLU A 669 -8.26 -38.51 -10.00
CA GLU A 669 -8.09 -39.87 -10.50
C GLU A 669 -9.40 -40.40 -11.10
N PHE A 670 -9.35 -40.82 -12.37
CA PHE A 670 -10.45 -41.47 -13.04
C PHE A 670 -9.94 -42.52 -14.04
N GLN A 671 -10.49 -43.74 -13.97
CA GLN A 671 -10.16 -44.86 -14.86
C GLN A 671 -8.64 -45.07 -15.06
N ASP A 672 -7.90 -45.27 -13.97
CA ASP A 672 -6.44 -45.48 -13.95
C ASP A 672 -5.59 -44.33 -14.53
N HIS A 673 -6.16 -43.14 -14.66
CA HIS A 673 -5.46 -41.94 -15.09
C HIS A 673 -5.63 -40.82 -14.07
N LEU A 674 -4.59 -40.00 -13.94
CA LEU A 674 -4.62 -38.75 -13.20
C LEU A 674 -4.81 -37.59 -14.19
N TYR A 675 -5.86 -36.82 -13.98
CA TYR A 675 -6.18 -35.62 -14.74
C TYR A 675 -5.75 -34.39 -13.94
N LEU A 676 -5.04 -33.47 -14.59
CA LEU A 676 -4.35 -32.36 -13.94
C LEU A 676 -4.82 -31.03 -14.52
N GLY A 677 -5.36 -30.16 -13.67
CA GLY A 677 -5.58 -28.75 -13.98
C GLY A 677 -4.32 -27.91 -13.73
N SER A 678 -4.18 -26.83 -14.47
CA SER A 678 -3.12 -25.85 -14.36
C SER A 678 -3.47 -24.51 -15.00
N LEU A 679 -3.27 -23.44 -14.23
CA LEU A 679 -3.39 -22.06 -14.70
C LEU A 679 -2.35 -21.62 -15.73
N ASN A 680 -1.21 -22.31 -15.78
CA ASN A 680 -0.08 -21.92 -16.61
C ASN A 680 -0.01 -22.70 -17.93
N THR A 681 -1.10 -23.40 -18.29
CA THR A 681 -1.16 -24.24 -19.49
C THR A 681 -2.39 -23.92 -20.33
N ASP A 682 -2.35 -24.38 -21.57
CA ASP A 682 -3.45 -24.35 -22.53
C ASP A 682 -4.04 -25.76 -22.77
N PHE A 683 -3.85 -26.69 -21.82
CA PHE A 683 -4.32 -28.08 -21.89
C PHE A 683 -4.60 -28.67 -20.50
N VAL A 684 -5.46 -29.68 -20.40
CA VAL A 684 -5.55 -30.55 -19.22
C VAL A 684 -4.53 -31.68 -19.34
N GLY A 685 -3.74 -31.92 -18.31
CA GLY A 685 -2.76 -33.01 -18.30
C GLY A 685 -3.43 -34.36 -18.00
N LYS A 686 -3.13 -35.40 -18.76
CA LYS A 686 -3.57 -36.79 -18.49
C LYS A 686 -2.37 -37.71 -18.31
N LEU A 687 -2.19 -38.26 -17.11
CA LEU A 687 -1.08 -39.14 -16.75
C LEU A 687 -1.59 -40.58 -16.48
N PRO A 688 -1.09 -41.61 -17.18
CA PRO A 688 -1.36 -42.99 -16.82
C PRO A 688 -0.76 -43.36 -15.46
N LEU A 689 -1.54 -44.01 -14.59
CA LEU A 689 -1.08 -44.49 -13.28
C LEU A 689 -0.50 -45.92 -13.33
N LYS A 690 -0.64 -46.61 -14.46
CA LYS A 690 -0.16 -47.96 -14.72
C LYS A 690 0.88 -47.99 -15.84
#